data_AF-A0A937XF20-F1
#
_entry.id   AF-A0A937XF20-F1
#
_cell.length_a   1.000
_cell.length_b   1.000
_cell.length_c   1.000
_cell.angle_alpha   90.00
_cell.angle_beta   90.00
_cell.angle_gamma   90.00
#
_symmetry.space_group_name_H-M   'P 1'
#
loop_
_entity.id
_entity.type
_entity.pdbx_description
1 polymer ?
#
loop_
_entity_poly.entity_id
_entity_poly.type
_entity_poly.pdbx_seq_one_letter_code
_entity_poly.pdbx_strand_id
1 'polypeptide(L)'
;MRKLLVVLSLALAAVVAADSLPAVKGIDSLSMSAIKLGMDANGMQVEELGFFKQWAVDSFFRLKVVDRLLDHPLDVVAYTESTATRTILLESLPAGKMLDQWRVLDCGITPGDSAKLWREVEAEAKKQLPGTEALGALARPINLLLGSYRVGDKYLKQAVAKLSPYELDGLLGEAADFWKDEDDSLEKSFSGKLHREFGREYDTSRQFKLETLCVYVRKLDRHALAMSGLAVTMAAAEARRLVASSPWPMANEAEARTAPGVDGGVAFRAESEWGTVIVGNRGDNVYRDDCCIIIDLGGNDRYMNRAGGAVGMLSKPFSTVLDMAGNDYYWSDRLFSQGAALFGAGVLIDCQGDDVYRAKHYSQGASIFGTGLLWDLAGTDLYDAGFFAQGASDFGNALLADNSGNDSYRCWCYGQGFASTWAAGTLADFEGNDVYRAGGKYLHVPLLPHEYRSFSHGFAIGRRPDAGGGVAFLCDRSGNDFYDGEVFCQATSYWYSLGMIWDGSGYDHYTAAQYTQGAGIHLSVGVLVDEEGCDTYITRLGPAQGQGHDLSVGALVDRKGDDYYCCSGGQGIGLTNSAAFLIDEDGNDCYVTQDSLLGQGSSNFARGFGGMGIFADLAGTDKYSQRNVATERAFWTKGTYGSGLDFDRPASVENFEPDVDTSLASIDTTDIAPVESVFKTASMWRVGNVIKKVERARKELVKLGPKALAYVAEKKMDTKDGLESEAIEVLVKAWPDSAKPYLFKALRDDRYLARNNGAYFLGKLGRSAFDAVESVYVALKAKRISPRRGVYSLGDIGDSLVVPRVLYLLKDKMEISRIVTSEACGKLKNPVAVPELIRTLADRYFTVRSAAEAALVAMGRPSLEPLLAGMPGLKPVALGHALRTAGALVAKLDTTQADKDLRVRCRSTFASHVSNPDNFVRIQAVAACGTVLDDSLRISLAARRLEEKDWFVLTKYREVLGAK
;
A
#
# COMPACT_ATOMS: atom_id res chain seq x y z
N MET A 1 31.37 -7.15 -23.70
CA MET A 1 30.64 -8.17 -24.49
C MET A 1 30.42 -9.49 -23.74
N ARG A 2 31.25 -10.56 -23.80
CA ARG A 2 31.07 -11.76 -22.93
C ARG A 2 31.03 -11.41 -21.44
N LYS A 3 31.84 -10.42 -21.02
CA LYS A 3 31.87 -9.92 -19.63
C LYS A 3 30.56 -9.28 -19.17
N LEU A 4 29.88 -8.43 -19.98
CA LEU A 4 28.64 -7.78 -19.55
C LEU A 4 27.49 -8.81 -19.45
N LEU A 5 27.41 -9.75 -20.38
CA LEU A 5 26.39 -10.80 -20.34
C LEU A 5 26.61 -11.78 -19.20
N VAL A 6 27.88 -12.12 -18.96
CA VAL A 6 28.30 -12.90 -17.79
C VAL A 6 28.06 -12.09 -16.52
N VAL A 7 28.26 -10.78 -16.50
CA VAL A 7 28.00 -9.92 -15.33
C VAL A 7 26.50 -9.74 -15.09
N LEU A 8 25.66 -9.51 -16.10
CA LEU A 8 24.20 -9.48 -15.94
C LEU A 8 23.68 -10.85 -15.55
N SER A 9 24.17 -11.93 -16.17
CA SER A 9 23.74 -13.30 -15.82
C SER A 9 24.28 -13.74 -14.46
N LEU A 10 25.48 -13.31 -14.04
CA LEU A 10 26.10 -13.62 -12.74
C LEU A 10 25.57 -12.73 -11.63
N ALA A 11 25.40 -11.42 -11.86
CA ALA A 11 24.76 -10.51 -10.92
C ALA A 11 23.31 -10.93 -10.72
N LEU A 12 22.59 -11.27 -11.81
CA LEU A 12 21.24 -11.80 -11.69
C LEU A 12 21.23 -13.23 -11.11
N ALA A 13 22.20 -14.09 -11.41
CA ALA A 13 22.31 -15.39 -10.75
C ALA A 13 22.72 -15.28 -9.27
N ALA A 14 23.48 -14.26 -8.87
CA ALA A 14 23.83 -13.95 -7.48
C ALA A 14 22.67 -13.28 -6.74
N VAL A 15 21.82 -12.54 -7.45
CA VAL A 15 20.55 -11.99 -6.97
C VAL A 15 19.47 -13.09 -6.87
N VAL A 16 19.48 -14.09 -7.77
CA VAL A 16 18.55 -15.22 -7.79
C VAL A 16 19.00 -16.36 -6.87
N ALA A 17 20.31 -16.55 -6.67
CA ALA A 17 20.87 -17.45 -5.67
C ALA A 17 20.92 -16.71 -4.34
N ALA A 18 19.93 -16.95 -3.50
CA ALA A 18 19.68 -16.27 -2.23
C ALA A 18 20.78 -16.42 -1.13
N ASP A 19 22.02 -16.78 -1.48
CA ASP A 19 23.09 -17.11 -0.52
C ASP A 19 24.33 -16.19 -0.61
N SER A 20 24.33 -15.17 -1.48
CA SER A 20 25.49 -14.26 -1.66
C SER A 20 25.21 -12.77 -1.46
N LEU A 21 23.97 -12.41 -1.15
CA LEU A 21 23.60 -11.06 -0.73
C LEU A 21 24.08 -10.86 0.73
N PRO A 22 24.42 -9.63 1.18
CA PRO A 22 24.55 -9.37 2.60
C PRO A 22 23.32 -9.91 3.33
N ALA A 23 23.52 -10.46 4.53
CA ALA A 23 22.47 -11.17 5.25
C ALA A 23 21.28 -10.22 5.44
N VAL A 24 20.17 -10.51 4.74
CA VAL A 24 18.88 -9.86 4.98
C VAL A 24 18.57 -10.06 6.45
N LYS A 25 18.51 -8.95 7.21
CA LYS A 25 18.32 -8.99 8.66
C LYS A 25 16.91 -9.50 8.96
N GLY A 26 15.93 -9.00 8.19
CA GLY A 26 14.52 -9.21 8.42
C GLY A 26 14.15 -8.81 9.84
N ILE A 27 13.05 -9.34 10.36
CA ILE A 27 12.82 -9.24 11.80
C ILE A 27 13.83 -10.15 12.50
N ASP A 28 14.74 -9.55 13.25
CA ASP A 28 15.84 -10.28 13.88
C ASP A 28 15.33 -11.22 15.01
N SER A 29 16.23 -12.00 15.60
CA SER A 29 15.84 -12.97 16.62
C SER A 29 15.28 -12.34 17.91
N LEU A 30 15.73 -11.14 18.26
CA LEU A 30 15.31 -10.42 19.46
C LEU A 30 13.92 -9.79 19.23
N SER A 31 13.77 -9.03 18.15
CA SER A 31 12.53 -8.44 17.66
C SER A 31 11.45 -9.51 17.47
N MET A 32 11.79 -10.63 16.85
CA MET A 32 10.86 -11.76 16.69
C MET A 32 10.46 -12.38 18.02
N SER A 33 11.38 -12.44 18.99
CA SER A 33 11.07 -12.92 20.34
C SER A 33 10.13 -11.97 21.08
N ALA A 34 10.34 -10.66 20.96
CA ALA A 34 9.44 -9.63 21.50
C ALA A 34 8.03 -9.71 20.89
N ILE A 35 7.94 -9.81 19.56
CA ILE A 35 6.67 -9.99 18.84
C ILE A 35 5.94 -11.23 19.34
N LYS A 36 6.64 -12.38 19.40
CA LYS A 36 6.05 -13.64 19.88
C LYS A 36 5.55 -13.51 21.32
N LEU A 37 6.33 -12.88 22.20
CA LEU A 37 5.92 -12.65 23.58
C LEU A 37 4.64 -11.78 23.65
N GLY A 38 4.57 -10.71 22.86
CA GLY A 38 3.38 -9.87 22.76
C GLY A 38 2.16 -10.59 22.20
N MET A 39 2.35 -11.51 21.25
CA MET A 39 1.28 -12.34 20.69
C MET A 39 0.80 -13.41 21.67
N ASP A 40 1.74 -14.07 22.35
CA ASP A 40 1.45 -15.10 23.36
C ASP A 40 0.65 -14.50 24.53
N ALA A 41 0.96 -13.26 24.93
CA ALA A 41 0.18 -12.51 25.93
C ALA A 41 -1.30 -12.30 25.55
N ASN A 42 -1.62 -12.43 24.25
CA ASN A 42 -2.96 -12.33 23.67
C ASN A 42 -3.56 -13.68 23.26
N GLY A 43 -2.86 -14.80 23.52
CA GLY A 43 -3.28 -16.14 23.10
C GLY A 43 -3.31 -16.29 21.58
N MET A 44 -2.38 -15.64 20.89
CA MET A 44 -2.21 -15.68 19.43
C MET A 44 -0.88 -16.33 19.05
N GLN A 45 -0.85 -16.96 17.88
CA GLN A 45 0.37 -17.48 17.26
C GLN A 45 0.67 -16.73 15.95
N VAL A 46 1.94 -16.72 15.52
CA VAL A 46 2.41 -15.96 14.34
C VAL A 46 1.61 -16.30 13.08
N GLU A 47 1.30 -17.58 12.87
CA GLU A 47 0.56 -18.06 11.70
C GLU A 47 -0.87 -17.50 11.63
N GLU A 48 -1.40 -17.00 12.75
CA GLU A 48 -2.74 -16.42 12.81
C GLU A 48 -2.80 -14.98 12.28
N LEU A 49 -1.66 -14.32 12.02
CA LEU A 49 -1.59 -13.00 11.36
C LEU A 49 -2.01 -13.03 9.89
N GLY A 50 -1.98 -14.22 9.26
CA GLY A 50 -2.45 -14.47 7.89
C GLY A 50 -3.97 -14.67 7.77
N PHE A 51 -4.76 -14.15 8.73
CA PHE A 51 -6.22 -14.26 8.72
C PHE A 51 -6.85 -13.78 7.40
N PHE A 52 -8.07 -14.23 7.11
CA PHE A 52 -8.69 -14.07 5.78
C PHE A 52 -8.83 -12.61 5.30
N LYS A 53 -8.00 -12.22 4.31
CA LYS A 53 -7.95 -10.89 3.68
C LYS A 53 -8.39 -10.90 2.20
N GLN A 54 -9.29 -11.78 1.78
CA GLN A 54 -9.77 -11.84 0.38
C GLN A 54 -11.21 -11.32 0.23
N TRP A 55 -11.38 -10.12 -0.34
CA TRP A 55 -12.68 -9.45 -0.40
C TRP A 55 -13.11 -8.97 -1.80
N ALA A 56 -12.20 -8.88 -2.77
CA ALA A 56 -12.56 -8.65 -4.17
C ALA A 56 -12.99 -9.97 -4.85
N VAL A 57 -14.02 -9.90 -5.70
CA VAL A 57 -14.53 -11.06 -6.46
C VAL A 57 -13.61 -11.39 -7.64
N ASP A 58 -12.91 -10.39 -8.16
CA ASP A 58 -11.97 -10.52 -9.27
C ASP A 58 -10.54 -10.33 -8.77
N SER A 59 -9.72 -11.37 -8.89
CA SER A 59 -8.32 -11.39 -8.46
C SER A 59 -7.34 -11.22 -9.62
N PHE A 60 -7.82 -11.00 -10.86
CA PHE A 60 -6.99 -11.04 -12.06
C PHE A 60 -5.80 -10.08 -12.01
N PHE A 61 -5.98 -8.91 -11.39
CA PHE A 61 -4.97 -7.87 -11.30
C PHE A 61 -4.08 -7.95 -10.05
N ARG A 62 -4.30 -8.93 -9.15
CA ARG A 62 -3.50 -9.07 -7.92
C ARG A 62 -2.11 -9.63 -8.23
N LEU A 63 -1.10 -9.07 -7.58
CA LEU A 63 0.28 -9.56 -7.64
C LEU A 63 0.50 -10.60 -6.53
N LYS A 64 1.20 -11.69 -6.85
CA LYS A 64 1.47 -12.78 -5.90
C LYS A 64 2.27 -12.32 -4.70
N VAL A 65 3.18 -11.35 -4.89
CA VAL A 65 3.99 -10.81 -3.79
C VAL A 65 3.12 -10.10 -2.76
N VAL A 66 2.13 -9.31 -3.20
CA VAL A 66 1.20 -8.60 -2.32
C VAL A 66 0.35 -9.62 -1.55
N ASP A 67 -0.15 -10.65 -2.24
CA ASP A 67 -0.93 -11.72 -1.62
C ASP A 67 -0.12 -12.47 -0.55
N ARG A 68 1.14 -12.82 -0.87
CA ARG A 68 2.06 -13.45 0.09
C ARG A 68 2.27 -12.58 1.33
N LEU A 69 2.55 -11.29 1.16
CA LEU A 69 2.84 -10.38 2.28
C LEU A 69 1.60 -10.06 3.13
N LEU A 70 0.40 -10.05 2.53
CA LEU A 70 -0.85 -9.99 3.29
C LEU A 70 -1.05 -11.27 4.13
N ASP A 71 -0.70 -12.43 3.59
CA ASP A 71 -0.83 -13.72 4.29
C ASP A 71 0.31 -13.98 5.30
N HIS A 72 1.47 -13.33 5.11
CA HIS A 72 2.65 -13.42 5.98
C HIS A 72 3.16 -12.03 6.39
N PRO A 73 2.44 -11.31 7.29
CA PRO A 73 2.75 -9.91 7.60
C PRO A 73 4.15 -9.63 8.15
N LEU A 74 4.82 -10.62 8.74
CA LEU A 74 6.18 -10.46 9.28
C LEU A 74 7.28 -10.57 8.22
N ASP A 75 6.96 -11.05 7.02
CA ASP A 75 7.91 -11.16 5.90
C ASP A 75 8.13 -9.81 5.18
N VAL A 76 7.35 -8.78 5.52
CA VAL A 76 7.36 -7.47 4.82
C VAL A 76 8.73 -6.80 4.95
N VAL A 77 9.33 -6.81 6.14
CA VAL A 77 10.62 -6.17 6.44
C VAL A 77 11.73 -6.84 5.64
N ALA A 78 11.83 -8.17 5.71
CA ALA A 78 12.83 -8.94 4.97
C ALA A 78 12.69 -8.77 3.45
N TYR A 79 11.45 -8.63 2.95
CA TYR A 79 11.23 -8.37 1.53
C TYR A 79 11.71 -6.97 1.11
N THR A 80 11.45 -5.96 1.92
CA THR A 80 11.90 -4.57 1.69
C THR A 80 13.42 -4.50 1.67
N GLU A 81 14.11 -4.98 2.72
CA GLU A 81 15.57 -4.99 2.80
C GLU A 81 16.21 -5.80 1.66
N SER A 82 15.62 -6.95 1.32
CA SER A 82 16.11 -7.74 0.18
C SER A 82 15.97 -6.96 -1.13
N THR A 83 14.93 -6.15 -1.27
CA THR A 83 14.72 -5.27 -2.43
C THR A 83 15.69 -4.11 -2.44
N ALA A 84 15.96 -3.48 -1.30
CA ALA A 84 17.00 -2.47 -1.14
C ALA A 84 18.38 -3.03 -1.49
N THR A 85 18.74 -4.17 -0.92
CA THR A 85 20.00 -4.87 -1.19
C THR A 85 20.19 -5.14 -2.68
N ARG A 86 19.17 -5.66 -3.36
CA ARG A 86 19.22 -5.88 -4.82
C ARG A 86 19.33 -4.56 -5.58
N THR A 87 18.66 -3.51 -5.12
CA THR A 87 18.69 -2.17 -5.72
C THR A 87 20.10 -1.60 -5.61
N ILE A 88 20.72 -1.58 -4.44
CA ILE A 88 22.06 -1.05 -4.21
C ILE A 88 23.13 -1.86 -4.96
N LEU A 89 23.09 -3.19 -4.90
CA LEU A 89 24.06 -4.05 -5.63
C LEU A 89 24.06 -3.83 -7.14
N LEU A 90 22.97 -3.29 -7.68
CA LEU A 90 22.80 -3.00 -9.10
C LEU A 90 22.97 -1.50 -9.39
N GLU A 91 23.52 -0.67 -8.49
CA GLU A 91 23.73 0.80 -8.66
C GLU A 91 24.27 1.14 -10.05
N SER A 92 25.32 0.43 -10.49
CA SER A 92 25.97 0.64 -11.78
C SER A 92 25.29 -0.06 -12.97
N LEU A 93 24.16 -0.74 -12.76
CA LEU A 93 23.46 -1.60 -13.72
C LEU A 93 21.93 -1.42 -13.67
N PRO A 94 21.37 -0.26 -14.08
CA PRO A 94 19.92 0.00 -14.03
C PRO A 94 19.08 -0.99 -14.84
N ALA A 95 19.62 -1.56 -15.93
CA ALA A 95 18.95 -2.61 -16.69
C ALA A 95 18.72 -3.90 -15.87
N GLY A 96 19.61 -4.19 -14.91
CA GLY A 96 19.42 -5.28 -13.95
C GLY A 96 18.27 -4.99 -12.98
N LYS A 97 18.16 -3.75 -12.49
CA LYS A 97 17.05 -3.32 -11.63
C LYS A 97 15.70 -3.43 -12.34
N MET A 98 15.65 -2.95 -13.59
CA MET A 98 14.47 -3.05 -14.46
C MET A 98 14.01 -4.50 -14.65
N LEU A 99 14.96 -5.43 -14.79
CA LEU A 99 14.64 -6.85 -14.89
C LEU A 99 14.06 -7.40 -13.59
N ASP A 100 14.59 -6.99 -12.42
CA ASP A 100 14.05 -7.39 -11.12
C ASP A 100 12.60 -6.87 -10.94
N GLN A 101 12.38 -5.58 -11.18
CA GLN A 101 11.05 -4.95 -11.14
C GLN A 101 10.04 -5.69 -12.02
N TRP A 102 10.38 -6.01 -13.28
CA TRP A 102 9.47 -6.76 -14.16
C TRP A 102 9.13 -8.15 -13.61
N ARG A 103 10.07 -8.84 -12.96
CA ARG A 103 9.82 -10.16 -12.35
C ARG A 103 8.82 -10.09 -11.20
N VAL A 104 8.83 -9.00 -10.43
CA VAL A 104 7.88 -8.76 -9.34
C VAL A 104 6.44 -8.61 -9.86
N LEU A 105 6.25 -8.21 -11.12
CA LEU A 105 4.94 -8.01 -11.75
C LEU A 105 4.29 -9.28 -12.33
N ASP A 106 4.79 -10.47 -11.99
CA ASP A 106 4.23 -11.76 -12.41
C ASP A 106 4.10 -11.91 -13.95
N CYS A 107 4.98 -11.26 -14.72
CA CYS A 107 4.95 -11.31 -16.19
C CYS A 107 5.61 -12.58 -16.77
N GLY A 108 6.20 -13.44 -15.93
CA GLY A 108 6.79 -14.71 -16.36
C GLY A 108 8.19 -14.62 -16.97
N ILE A 109 8.91 -13.51 -16.76
CA ILE A 109 10.30 -13.37 -17.21
C ILE A 109 11.23 -14.29 -16.40
N THR A 110 12.11 -14.98 -17.12
CA THR A 110 13.14 -15.87 -16.58
C THR A 110 14.54 -15.30 -16.78
N PRO A 111 15.56 -15.72 -16.00
CA PRO A 111 16.95 -15.36 -16.26
C PRO A 111 17.45 -15.75 -17.68
N GLY A 112 16.89 -16.80 -18.28
CA GLY A 112 17.24 -17.21 -19.65
C GLY A 112 16.73 -16.24 -20.72
N ASP A 113 15.68 -15.46 -20.41
CA ASP A 113 15.09 -14.52 -21.35
C ASP A 113 16.02 -13.34 -21.63
N SER A 114 16.74 -12.82 -20.64
CA SER A 114 17.69 -11.70 -20.85
C SER A 114 18.86 -12.11 -21.75
N ALA A 115 19.40 -13.33 -21.59
CA ALA A 115 20.47 -13.85 -22.44
C ALA A 115 19.99 -14.16 -23.87
N LYS A 116 18.73 -14.60 -24.03
CA LYS A 116 18.10 -14.75 -25.35
C LYS A 116 17.90 -13.38 -26.00
N LEU A 117 17.31 -12.44 -25.27
CA LEU A 117 17.01 -11.09 -25.72
C LEU A 117 18.26 -10.39 -26.23
N TRP A 118 19.35 -10.46 -25.46
CA TRP A 118 20.61 -9.87 -25.85
C TRP A 118 21.20 -10.46 -27.13
N ARG A 119 21.10 -11.79 -27.33
CA ARG A 119 21.54 -12.42 -28.58
C ARG A 119 20.74 -11.92 -29.79
N GLU A 120 19.44 -11.67 -29.61
CA GLU A 120 18.61 -11.05 -30.65
C GLU A 120 19.08 -9.61 -30.93
N VAL A 121 19.33 -8.80 -29.89
CA VAL A 121 19.84 -7.43 -30.03
C VAL A 121 21.19 -7.40 -30.75
N GLU A 122 22.15 -8.24 -30.36
CA GLU A 122 23.46 -8.33 -31.01
C GLU A 122 23.37 -8.78 -32.47
N ALA A 123 22.44 -9.67 -32.80
CA ALA A 123 22.22 -10.10 -34.17
C ALA A 123 21.69 -8.94 -35.03
N GLU A 124 20.73 -8.17 -34.50
CA GLU A 124 20.13 -7.03 -35.17
C GLU A 124 21.07 -5.81 -35.25
N ALA A 125 21.98 -5.65 -34.29
CA ALA A 125 22.99 -4.59 -34.27
C ALA A 125 24.03 -4.71 -35.41
N LYS A 126 24.09 -5.85 -36.12
CA LYS A 126 24.92 -6.02 -37.32
C LYS A 126 24.41 -5.21 -38.51
N LYS A 127 23.14 -4.80 -38.50
CA LYS A 127 22.54 -3.95 -39.54
C LYS A 127 22.93 -2.50 -39.27
N GLN A 128 24.01 -2.07 -39.90
CA GLN A 128 24.57 -0.74 -39.68
C GLN A 128 23.70 0.35 -40.30
N LEU A 129 23.58 1.47 -39.59
CA LEU A 129 23.02 2.70 -40.14
C LEU A 129 24.05 3.33 -41.10
N PRO A 130 23.68 3.63 -42.36
CA PRO A 130 24.60 4.24 -43.32
C PRO A 130 25.24 5.53 -42.79
N GLY A 131 26.54 5.69 -42.99
CA GLY A 131 27.31 6.84 -42.53
C GLY A 131 27.92 6.66 -41.14
N THR A 132 27.47 5.67 -40.35
CA THR A 132 28.09 5.38 -39.05
C THR A 132 29.50 4.81 -39.18
N GLU A 133 29.89 4.30 -40.35
CA GLU A 133 31.25 3.77 -40.59
C GLU A 133 32.33 4.84 -40.37
N ALA A 134 31.99 6.11 -40.64
CA ALA A 134 32.87 7.26 -40.44
C ALA A 134 33.12 7.58 -38.94
N LEU A 135 32.30 7.05 -38.04
CA LEU A 135 32.37 7.31 -36.59
C LEU A 135 33.30 6.34 -35.85
N GLY A 136 33.89 5.37 -36.54
CA GLY A 136 34.80 4.39 -35.94
C GLY A 136 34.15 3.66 -34.75
N ALA A 137 34.69 3.86 -33.55
CA ALA A 137 34.19 3.20 -32.34
C ALA A 137 32.75 3.63 -31.96
N LEU A 138 32.30 4.85 -32.32
CA LEU A 138 30.96 5.38 -32.00
C LEU A 138 29.86 4.72 -32.85
N ALA A 139 30.23 4.06 -33.95
CA ALA A 139 29.29 3.31 -34.78
C ALA A 139 28.60 2.20 -33.97
N ARG A 140 29.33 1.58 -33.05
CA ARG A 140 28.83 0.41 -32.33
C ARG A 140 27.75 0.75 -31.30
N PRO A 141 27.90 1.75 -30.41
CA PRO A 141 26.81 2.22 -29.54
C PRO A 141 25.51 2.52 -30.31
N ILE A 142 25.60 3.28 -31.41
CA ILE A 142 24.44 3.66 -32.23
C ILE A 142 23.76 2.43 -32.82
N ASN A 143 24.53 1.54 -33.45
CA ASN A 143 23.98 0.35 -34.08
C ASN A 143 23.42 -0.65 -33.07
N LEU A 144 23.97 -0.69 -31.85
CA LEU A 144 23.45 -1.47 -30.74
C LEU A 144 22.08 -0.96 -30.29
N LEU A 145 21.93 0.35 -30.10
CA LEU A 145 20.65 0.98 -29.76
C LEU A 145 19.60 0.73 -30.85
N LEU A 146 19.92 0.94 -32.12
CA LEU A 146 19.00 0.67 -33.22
C LEU A 146 18.65 -0.82 -33.36
N GLY A 147 19.62 -1.72 -33.12
CA GLY A 147 19.37 -3.15 -33.03
C GLY A 147 18.37 -3.49 -31.92
N SER A 148 18.49 -2.81 -30.78
CA SER A 148 17.54 -2.95 -29.67
C SER A 148 16.15 -2.44 -30.02
N TYR A 149 16.02 -1.38 -30.81
CA TYR A 149 14.72 -0.86 -31.24
C TYR A 149 13.99 -1.84 -32.18
N ARG A 150 14.72 -2.57 -33.05
CA ARG A 150 14.13 -3.64 -33.88
C ARG A 150 13.54 -4.76 -33.04
N VAL A 151 14.32 -5.20 -32.05
CA VAL A 151 13.92 -6.27 -31.15
C VAL A 151 12.77 -5.80 -30.24
N GLY A 152 12.89 -4.59 -29.70
CA GLY A 152 11.87 -3.92 -28.90
C GLY A 152 10.55 -3.80 -29.65
N ASP A 153 10.57 -3.33 -30.90
CA ASP A 153 9.39 -3.16 -31.76
C ASP A 153 8.71 -4.50 -32.06
N LYS A 154 9.49 -5.54 -32.35
CA LYS A 154 8.98 -6.91 -32.53
C LYS A 154 8.18 -7.36 -31.30
N TYR A 155 8.72 -7.18 -30.10
CA TYR A 155 8.03 -7.56 -28.86
C TYR A 155 6.86 -6.61 -28.52
N LEU A 156 6.97 -5.31 -28.82
CA LEU A 156 5.87 -4.35 -28.62
C LEU A 156 4.66 -4.71 -29.48
N LYS A 157 4.89 -5.05 -30.75
CA LYS A 157 3.84 -5.54 -31.67
C LYS A 157 3.19 -6.82 -31.16
N GLN A 158 3.98 -7.74 -30.58
CA GLN A 158 3.45 -8.93 -29.93
C GLN A 158 2.60 -8.57 -28.68
N ALA A 159 3.07 -7.63 -27.86
CA ALA A 159 2.41 -7.19 -26.63
C ALA A 159 0.96 -6.75 -26.88
N VAL A 160 0.72 -6.04 -27.99
CA VAL A 160 -0.59 -5.50 -28.36
C VAL A 160 -1.37 -6.35 -29.36
N ALA A 161 -0.83 -7.48 -29.82
CA ALA A 161 -1.38 -8.25 -30.95
C ALA A 161 -2.83 -8.74 -30.75
N LYS A 162 -3.29 -8.86 -29.51
CA LYS A 162 -4.65 -9.30 -29.15
C LYS A 162 -5.65 -8.14 -29.01
N LEU A 163 -5.19 -6.88 -29.06
CA LEU A 163 -6.04 -5.71 -29.07
C LEU A 163 -6.52 -5.43 -30.48
N SER A 164 -7.80 -5.10 -30.64
CA SER A 164 -8.26 -4.53 -31.91
C SER A 164 -7.70 -3.10 -32.09
N PRO A 165 -7.63 -2.58 -33.33
CA PRO A 165 -7.21 -1.20 -33.57
C PRO A 165 -7.99 -0.17 -32.75
N TYR A 166 -9.30 -0.40 -32.57
CA TYR A 166 -10.17 0.45 -31.74
C TYR A 166 -9.77 0.44 -30.26
N GLU A 167 -9.44 -0.73 -29.72
CA GLU A 167 -9.06 -0.88 -28.32
C GLU A 167 -7.70 -0.24 -28.05
N LEU A 168 -6.72 -0.48 -28.92
CA LEU A 168 -5.40 0.12 -28.84
C LEU A 168 -5.44 1.65 -28.96
N ASP A 169 -6.22 2.16 -29.93
CA ASP A 169 -6.41 3.60 -30.12
C ASP A 169 -7.03 4.25 -28.88
N GLY A 170 -8.01 3.59 -28.26
CA GLY A 170 -8.59 4.00 -27.00
C GLY A 170 -7.59 4.05 -25.83
N LEU A 171 -6.77 3.00 -25.66
CA LEU A 171 -5.71 3.00 -24.63
C LEU A 171 -4.70 4.13 -24.82
N LEU A 172 -4.28 4.38 -26.07
CA LEU A 172 -3.32 5.44 -26.39
C LEU A 172 -3.91 6.83 -26.18
N GLY A 173 -5.19 7.03 -26.50
CA GLY A 173 -5.84 8.33 -26.39
C GLY A 173 -6.15 8.75 -24.96
N GLU A 174 -6.42 7.78 -24.09
CA GLU A 174 -6.83 8.03 -22.70
C GLU A 174 -5.69 7.92 -21.69
N ALA A 175 -4.54 7.36 -22.06
CA ALA A 175 -3.44 7.09 -21.12
C ALA A 175 -3.03 8.30 -20.27
N ALA A 176 -2.93 9.48 -20.90
CA ALA A 176 -2.57 10.72 -20.22
C ALA A 176 -3.71 11.33 -19.36
N ASP A 177 -4.93 10.81 -19.47
CA ASP A 177 -6.08 11.26 -18.66
C ASP A 177 -6.28 10.39 -17.42
N PHE A 178 -5.68 9.18 -17.36
CA PHE A 178 -5.89 8.20 -16.27
C PHE A 178 -5.60 8.73 -14.86
N TRP A 179 -4.59 9.59 -14.75
CA TRP A 179 -4.06 10.11 -13.48
C TRP A 179 -4.18 11.63 -13.39
N LYS A 180 -4.84 12.24 -14.37
CA LYS A 180 -5.11 13.66 -14.35
C LYS A 180 -5.98 13.98 -13.14
N ASP A 181 -5.61 15.02 -12.41
CA ASP A 181 -6.45 15.56 -11.36
C ASP A 181 -7.66 16.30 -11.96
N GLU A 182 -8.86 16.10 -11.38
CA GLU A 182 -10.08 16.80 -11.81
C GLU A 182 -9.98 18.33 -11.64
N ASP A 183 -9.17 18.79 -10.68
CA ASP A 183 -8.96 20.20 -10.34
C ASP A 183 -7.85 20.86 -11.18
N ASP A 184 -7.25 20.16 -12.13
CA ASP A 184 -6.25 20.75 -13.01
C ASP A 184 -6.87 21.79 -13.95
N SER A 185 -6.64 23.05 -13.58
CA SER A 185 -7.11 24.25 -14.30
C SER A 185 -6.40 24.51 -15.63
N LEU A 186 -5.25 23.88 -15.89
CA LEU A 186 -4.44 24.19 -17.09
C LEU A 186 -5.02 23.55 -18.35
N GLU A 187 -5.60 22.35 -18.25
CA GLU A 187 -6.24 21.69 -19.39
C GLU A 187 -7.49 20.92 -18.96
N LYS A 188 -8.62 21.14 -19.66
CA LYS A 188 -9.90 20.49 -19.32
C LYS A 188 -9.87 18.96 -19.45
N SER A 189 -9.06 18.39 -20.34
CA SER A 189 -8.79 16.94 -20.45
C SER A 189 -7.55 16.68 -21.30
N PHE A 190 -6.79 15.65 -20.95
CA PHE A 190 -5.68 15.13 -21.74
C PHE A 190 -6.13 14.06 -22.77
N SER A 191 -7.40 13.66 -22.77
CA SER A 191 -7.96 12.73 -23.75
C SER A 191 -7.67 13.17 -25.19
N GLY A 192 -7.05 12.29 -25.95
CA GLY A 192 -6.62 12.48 -27.33
C GLY A 192 -5.56 13.56 -27.55
N LYS A 193 -4.91 14.07 -26.49
CA LYS A 193 -3.91 15.15 -26.62
C LYS A 193 -2.73 14.75 -27.49
N LEU A 194 -2.16 13.57 -27.22
CA LEU A 194 -1.05 13.05 -28.02
C LEU A 194 -1.47 12.80 -29.47
N HIS A 195 -2.67 12.30 -29.72
CA HIS A 195 -3.20 12.16 -31.08
C HIS A 195 -3.21 13.50 -31.83
N ARG A 196 -3.76 14.54 -31.21
CA ARG A 196 -3.80 15.89 -31.80
C ARG A 196 -2.40 16.44 -32.07
N GLU A 197 -1.47 16.23 -31.14
CA GLU A 197 -0.07 16.64 -31.30
C GLU A 197 0.58 15.99 -32.54
N PHE A 198 0.26 14.74 -32.83
CA PHE A 198 0.75 14.01 -34.02
C PHE A 198 -0.19 14.08 -35.22
N GLY A 199 -1.13 15.03 -35.26
CA GLY A 199 -2.02 15.25 -36.39
C GLY A 199 -3.00 14.11 -36.68
N ARG A 200 -3.32 13.28 -35.67
CA ARG A 200 -4.27 12.16 -35.76
C ARG A 200 -5.63 12.58 -35.20
N GLU A 201 -6.71 12.15 -35.85
CA GLU A 201 -8.06 12.33 -35.33
C GLU A 201 -8.29 11.44 -34.10
N TYR A 202 -8.95 11.98 -33.08
CA TYR A 202 -9.39 11.24 -31.91
C TYR A 202 -10.76 11.75 -31.45
N ASP A 203 -11.69 10.82 -31.24
CA ASP A 203 -13.07 11.11 -30.87
C ASP A 203 -13.20 11.21 -29.34
N THR A 204 -13.06 12.44 -28.83
CA THR A 204 -13.18 12.77 -27.40
C THR A 204 -14.62 12.76 -26.88
N SER A 205 -15.62 12.49 -27.72
CA SER A 205 -17.01 12.28 -27.25
C SER A 205 -17.21 10.92 -26.58
N ARG A 206 -16.24 10.00 -26.76
CA ARG A 206 -16.25 8.67 -26.16
C ARG A 206 -16.00 8.78 -24.66
N GLN A 207 -16.86 8.16 -23.87
CA GLN A 207 -16.59 7.98 -22.45
C GLN A 207 -15.85 6.66 -22.24
N PHE A 208 -14.58 6.75 -21.86
CA PHE A 208 -13.81 5.60 -21.42
C PHE A 208 -14.03 5.36 -19.93
N LYS A 209 -14.74 4.28 -19.60
CA LYS A 209 -14.93 3.88 -18.20
C LYS A 209 -13.78 2.99 -17.75
N LEU A 210 -13.49 3.02 -16.46
CA LEU A 210 -12.46 2.20 -15.86
C LEU A 210 -12.65 0.70 -16.15
N GLU A 211 -13.89 0.19 -16.14
CA GLU A 211 -14.16 -1.22 -16.42
C GLU A 211 -13.80 -1.59 -17.86
N THR A 212 -13.98 -0.66 -18.80
CA THR A 212 -13.59 -0.83 -20.20
C THR A 212 -12.07 -0.90 -20.35
N LEU A 213 -11.35 -0.01 -19.65
CA LEU A 213 -9.89 -0.04 -19.58
C LEU A 213 -9.39 -1.41 -19.09
N CYS A 214 -9.92 -1.90 -17.98
CA CYS A 214 -9.56 -3.20 -17.42
C CYS A 214 -9.81 -4.37 -18.40
N VAL A 215 -10.88 -4.32 -19.20
CA VAL A 215 -11.16 -5.33 -20.23
C VAL A 215 -10.13 -5.32 -21.35
N TYR A 216 -9.64 -4.14 -21.76
CA TYR A 216 -8.65 -4.03 -22.82
C TYR A 216 -7.28 -4.46 -22.31
N VAL A 217 -6.86 -3.97 -21.15
CA VAL A 217 -5.56 -4.32 -20.55
C VAL A 217 -5.41 -5.82 -20.31
N ARG A 218 -6.50 -6.55 -20.01
CA ARG A 218 -6.52 -8.03 -19.91
C ARG A 218 -5.98 -8.76 -21.14
N LYS A 219 -6.00 -8.12 -22.31
CA LYS A 219 -5.56 -8.70 -23.58
C LYS A 219 -4.07 -8.51 -23.84
N LEU A 220 -3.40 -7.61 -23.10
CA LEU A 220 -1.97 -7.34 -23.29
C LEU A 220 -1.13 -8.57 -22.95
N ASP A 221 -0.17 -8.87 -23.81
CA ASP A 221 0.90 -9.83 -23.51
C ASP A 221 2.00 -9.10 -22.71
N ARG A 222 1.88 -9.21 -21.38
CA ARG A 222 2.78 -8.57 -20.41
C ARG A 222 4.22 -9.07 -20.48
N HIS A 223 4.43 -10.33 -20.87
CA HIS A 223 5.79 -10.86 -21.06
C HIS A 223 6.45 -10.13 -22.22
N ALA A 224 5.78 -10.07 -23.38
CA ALA A 224 6.28 -9.35 -24.54
C ALA A 224 6.47 -7.85 -24.26
N LEU A 225 5.57 -7.22 -23.50
CA LEU A 225 5.73 -5.82 -23.10
C LEU A 225 7.02 -5.58 -22.32
N ALA A 226 7.30 -6.45 -21.35
CA ALA A 226 8.52 -6.36 -20.55
C ALA A 226 9.79 -6.62 -21.39
N MET A 227 9.75 -7.62 -22.28
CA MET A 227 10.86 -7.91 -23.20
C MET A 227 11.15 -6.73 -24.15
N SER A 228 10.13 -5.97 -24.53
CA SER A 228 10.28 -4.76 -25.36
C SER A 228 11.12 -3.70 -24.66
N GLY A 229 10.75 -3.35 -23.42
CA GLY A 229 11.46 -2.36 -22.61
C GLY A 229 12.88 -2.79 -22.25
N LEU A 230 13.05 -4.05 -21.82
CA LEU A 230 14.34 -4.61 -21.43
C LEU A 230 15.37 -4.62 -22.56
N ALA A 231 14.92 -4.80 -23.82
CA ALA A 231 15.84 -4.79 -24.96
C ALA A 231 16.56 -3.44 -25.05
N VAL A 232 15.82 -2.36 -24.86
CA VAL A 232 16.30 -0.98 -24.98
C VAL A 232 17.15 -0.57 -23.79
N THR A 233 16.69 -0.83 -22.55
CA THR A 233 17.44 -0.44 -21.35
C THR A 233 18.78 -1.18 -21.23
N MET A 234 18.83 -2.47 -21.60
CA MET A 234 20.08 -3.24 -21.65
C MET A 234 21.06 -2.67 -22.70
N ALA A 235 20.54 -2.28 -23.87
CA ALA A 235 21.36 -1.73 -24.94
C ALA A 235 21.89 -0.32 -24.58
N ALA A 236 21.07 0.51 -23.92
CA ALA A 236 21.47 1.83 -23.45
C ALA A 236 22.60 1.77 -22.42
N ALA A 237 22.51 0.88 -21.43
CA ALA A 237 23.56 0.70 -20.44
C ALA A 237 24.91 0.27 -21.07
N GLU A 238 24.90 -0.67 -22.02
CA GLU A 238 26.13 -1.06 -22.74
C GLU A 238 26.61 0.02 -23.71
N ALA A 239 25.70 0.75 -24.35
CA ALA A 239 26.04 1.87 -25.23
C ALA A 239 26.79 2.95 -24.44
N ARG A 240 26.27 3.39 -23.28
CA ARG A 240 26.95 4.30 -22.34
C ARG A 240 28.35 3.80 -21.99
N ARG A 241 28.48 2.53 -21.58
CA ARG A 241 29.78 1.93 -21.25
C ARG A 241 30.76 1.96 -22.42
N LEU A 242 30.28 1.70 -23.64
CA LEU A 242 31.10 1.75 -24.85
C LEU A 242 31.54 3.18 -25.19
N VAL A 243 30.65 4.16 -25.04
CA VAL A 243 30.96 5.59 -25.24
C VAL A 243 32.02 6.06 -24.25
N ALA A 244 31.86 5.75 -22.96
CA ALA A 244 32.81 6.08 -21.90
C ALA A 244 34.20 5.43 -22.07
N SER A 245 34.26 4.22 -22.64
CA SER A 245 35.51 3.43 -22.71
C SER A 245 36.39 3.68 -23.95
N SER A 246 35.96 4.53 -24.88
CA SER A 246 36.64 4.72 -26.16
C SER A 246 37.42 6.04 -26.17
N PRO A 247 38.72 6.06 -26.51
CA PRO A 247 39.46 7.32 -26.67
C PRO A 247 39.03 8.01 -27.97
N TRP A 248 38.45 9.19 -27.88
CA TRP A 248 37.89 9.92 -29.02
C TRP A 248 38.89 10.93 -29.59
N PRO A 249 39.21 10.87 -30.91
CA PRO A 249 39.99 11.91 -31.55
C PRO A 249 39.18 13.20 -31.58
N MET A 250 39.79 14.29 -31.12
CA MET A 250 39.29 15.65 -31.29
C MET A 250 38.90 15.86 -32.75
N ALA A 251 37.61 15.92 -33.06
CA ALA A 251 37.22 16.77 -34.17
C ALA A 251 37.66 18.16 -33.71
N ASN A 252 38.74 18.68 -34.31
CA ASN A 252 39.11 20.07 -34.12
C ASN A 252 37.82 20.89 -34.28
N GLU A 253 37.61 21.90 -33.44
CA GLU A 253 36.48 22.85 -33.50
C GLU A 253 36.24 23.41 -34.93
N ALA A 254 37.23 23.28 -35.82
CA ALA A 254 37.20 23.58 -37.25
C ALA A 254 36.26 22.73 -38.13
N GLU A 255 35.66 21.62 -37.68
CA GLU A 255 34.74 20.77 -38.48
C GLU A 255 33.30 20.66 -37.91
N ALA A 256 32.87 21.59 -37.06
CA ALA A 256 31.51 21.59 -36.51
C ALA A 256 30.46 21.64 -37.63
N ARG A 257 29.66 20.57 -37.77
CA ARG A 257 28.51 20.53 -38.67
C ARG A 257 27.29 21.10 -37.94
N THR A 258 26.42 21.78 -38.66
CA THR A 258 25.11 22.21 -38.13
C THR A 258 24.07 21.14 -38.44
N ALA A 259 23.12 20.91 -37.53
CA ALA A 259 21.98 20.04 -37.74
C ALA A 259 20.66 20.80 -37.58
N PRO A 260 19.64 20.57 -38.44
CA PRO A 260 18.30 21.07 -38.17
C PRO A 260 17.81 20.62 -36.79
N GLY A 261 17.23 21.55 -36.03
CA GLY A 261 16.72 21.28 -34.68
C GLY A 261 17.77 21.27 -33.57
N VAL A 262 19.05 21.51 -33.90
CA VAL A 262 20.15 21.62 -32.93
C VAL A 262 20.92 22.91 -33.15
N ASP A 263 20.95 23.77 -32.13
CA ASP A 263 21.89 24.90 -32.10
C ASP A 263 23.21 24.42 -31.50
N GLY A 264 24.35 24.70 -32.15
CA GLY A 264 25.67 24.19 -31.74
C GLY A 264 26.26 23.18 -32.74
N GLY A 265 27.44 22.63 -32.41
CA GLY A 265 28.16 21.71 -33.30
C GLY A 265 27.71 20.27 -33.13
N VAL A 266 27.48 19.54 -34.23
CA VAL A 266 27.24 18.09 -34.19
C VAL A 266 28.37 17.31 -34.85
N ALA A 267 28.73 16.17 -34.27
CA ALA A 267 29.68 15.22 -34.85
C ALA A 267 29.01 14.30 -35.89
N PHE A 268 27.72 14.01 -35.71
CA PHE A 268 26.97 13.15 -36.62
C PHE A 268 25.47 13.44 -36.62
N ARG A 269 24.85 13.24 -37.79
CA ARG A 269 23.40 13.25 -37.95
C ARG A 269 23.01 12.24 -39.02
N ALA A 270 22.03 11.40 -38.74
CA ALA A 270 21.41 10.53 -39.74
C ALA A 270 19.94 10.27 -39.41
N GLU A 271 19.15 9.90 -40.42
CA GLU A 271 17.78 9.43 -40.22
C GLU A 271 17.75 7.90 -40.15
N SER A 272 17.05 7.38 -39.15
CA SER A 272 16.74 5.96 -39.00
C SER A 272 15.24 5.71 -39.20
N GLU A 273 14.83 4.44 -39.19
CA GLU A 273 13.42 4.04 -39.25
C GLU A 273 12.60 4.47 -38.02
N TRP A 274 13.24 4.86 -36.90
CA TRP A 274 12.58 5.43 -35.71
C TRP A 274 12.77 6.94 -35.58
N GLY A 275 13.49 7.58 -36.50
CA GLY A 275 13.74 9.01 -36.54
C GLY A 275 15.21 9.39 -36.44
N THR A 276 15.46 10.65 -36.10
CA THR A 276 16.78 11.27 -36.15
C THR A 276 17.71 10.73 -35.06
N VAL A 277 18.92 10.39 -35.48
CA VAL A 277 20.07 10.01 -34.65
C VAL A 277 21.06 11.17 -34.68
N ILE A 278 21.44 11.68 -33.51
CA ILE A 278 22.41 12.76 -33.36
C ILE A 278 23.55 12.32 -32.45
N VAL A 279 24.75 12.76 -32.81
CA VAL A 279 25.91 12.79 -31.90
C VAL A 279 26.34 14.24 -31.74
N GLY A 280 26.17 14.78 -30.53
CA GLY A 280 26.64 16.10 -30.12
C GLY A 280 28.16 16.21 -30.14
N ASN A 281 28.70 17.42 -30.05
CA ASN A 281 30.14 17.57 -29.86
C ASN A 281 30.46 17.73 -28.36
N ARG A 282 31.51 18.48 -28.01
CA ARG A 282 31.93 18.71 -26.61
C ARG A 282 31.62 20.14 -26.14
N GLY A 283 30.80 20.85 -26.88
CA GLY A 283 30.50 22.25 -26.60
C GLY A 283 29.00 22.47 -26.63
N ASP A 284 28.57 23.54 -25.96
CA ASP A 284 27.17 23.78 -25.66
C ASP A 284 26.23 23.64 -26.88
N ASN A 285 25.29 22.72 -26.75
CA ASN A 285 24.27 22.36 -27.71
C ASN A 285 22.86 22.70 -27.18
N VAL A 286 21.95 23.03 -28.09
CA VAL A 286 20.52 23.20 -27.77
C VAL A 286 19.68 22.28 -28.64
N TYR A 287 19.14 21.22 -28.05
CA TYR A 287 18.34 20.22 -28.72
C TYR A 287 16.84 20.58 -28.69
N ARG A 288 16.26 20.96 -29.84
CA ARG A 288 14.85 21.42 -29.94
C ARG A 288 13.90 20.38 -30.52
N ASP A 289 14.41 19.55 -31.43
CA ASP A 289 13.62 18.52 -32.10
C ASP A 289 13.71 17.17 -31.36
N ASP A 290 12.60 16.43 -31.35
CA ASP A 290 12.54 15.09 -30.74
C ASP A 290 13.37 14.11 -31.57
N CYS A 291 14.47 13.62 -31.01
CA CYS A 291 15.35 12.62 -31.62
C CYS A 291 15.04 11.23 -31.08
N CYS A 292 15.34 10.18 -31.85
CA CYS A 292 15.25 8.81 -31.31
C CYS A 292 16.55 8.42 -30.58
N ILE A 293 17.70 8.95 -31.00
CA ILE A 293 18.97 8.76 -30.31
C ILE A 293 19.70 10.10 -30.24
N ILE A 294 20.12 10.50 -29.05
CA ILE A 294 21.12 11.55 -28.83
C ILE A 294 22.27 10.91 -28.05
N ILE A 295 23.49 11.09 -28.54
CA ILE A 295 24.70 10.82 -27.77
C ILE A 295 25.45 12.14 -27.70
N ASP A 296 25.34 12.84 -26.58
CA ASP A 296 26.16 14.02 -26.32
C ASP A 296 27.55 13.58 -25.82
N LEU A 297 28.61 14.31 -26.17
CA LEU A 297 29.97 14.01 -25.74
C LEU A 297 30.48 14.99 -24.67
N GLY A 298 29.71 16.04 -24.39
CA GLY A 298 29.74 16.92 -23.25
C GLY A 298 29.50 18.39 -23.60
N GLY A 299 29.43 19.27 -22.61
CA GLY A 299 29.10 20.69 -22.79
C GLY A 299 28.03 21.09 -21.79
N ASN A 300 27.69 22.38 -21.68
CA ASN A 300 26.54 22.77 -20.85
C ASN A 300 25.33 22.95 -21.76
N ASP A 301 24.62 21.86 -21.98
CA ASP A 301 23.60 21.71 -23.00
C ASP A 301 22.20 22.04 -22.50
N ARG A 302 21.31 22.19 -23.48
CA ARG A 302 19.92 22.53 -23.25
C ARG A 302 19.01 21.62 -24.06
N TYR A 303 18.36 20.71 -23.37
CA TYR A 303 17.41 19.80 -23.96
C TYR A 303 16.01 20.39 -23.89
N MET A 304 15.54 20.97 -25.00
CA MET A 304 14.24 21.64 -25.15
C MET A 304 13.21 20.76 -25.88
N ASN A 305 13.38 19.44 -25.76
CA ASN A 305 12.63 18.41 -26.47
C ASN A 305 12.11 17.33 -25.50
N ARG A 306 11.68 16.18 -26.00
CA ARG A 306 11.46 14.98 -25.18
C ARG A 306 12.75 14.18 -25.02
N ALA A 307 13.71 14.71 -24.26
CA ALA A 307 14.97 14.03 -24.00
C ALA A 307 14.72 12.61 -23.47
N GLY A 308 15.07 11.60 -24.24
CA GLY A 308 14.84 10.20 -23.89
C GLY A 308 13.36 9.80 -23.78
N GLY A 309 12.42 10.65 -24.20
CA GLY A 309 10.98 10.41 -24.06
C GLY A 309 10.38 9.64 -25.23
N ALA A 310 9.60 8.60 -24.92
CA ALA A 310 8.91 7.76 -25.90
C ALA A 310 7.38 7.93 -25.81
N VAL A 311 6.74 8.21 -26.93
CA VAL A 311 5.29 8.48 -27.06
C VAL A 311 4.55 7.34 -27.77
N GLY A 312 5.18 6.16 -27.77
CA GLY A 312 4.58 4.90 -28.18
C GLY A 312 4.22 4.81 -29.64
N MET A 313 3.24 3.94 -29.92
CA MET A 313 2.78 3.61 -31.27
C MET A 313 2.07 4.79 -31.98
N LEU A 314 1.87 5.92 -31.29
CA LEU A 314 1.40 7.17 -31.91
C LEU A 314 2.50 7.88 -32.71
N SER A 315 3.76 7.69 -32.34
CA SER A 315 4.90 8.29 -33.03
C SER A 315 6.12 7.39 -32.88
N LYS A 316 7.09 7.76 -32.05
CA LYS A 316 8.33 7.02 -31.81
C LYS A 316 8.20 6.17 -30.53
N PRO A 317 8.18 4.83 -30.64
CA PRO A 317 8.05 3.96 -29.47
C PRO A 317 9.33 3.85 -28.63
N PHE A 318 10.47 4.29 -29.16
CA PHE A 318 11.75 4.21 -28.47
C PHE A 318 12.54 5.51 -28.61
N SER A 319 13.16 5.94 -27.50
CA SER A 319 14.05 7.10 -27.47
C SER A 319 15.15 6.89 -26.44
N THR A 320 16.38 7.28 -26.77
CA THR A 320 17.54 7.16 -25.88
C THR A 320 18.41 8.41 -25.96
N VAL A 321 18.70 9.01 -24.81
CA VAL A 321 19.69 10.06 -24.65
C VAL A 321 20.79 9.53 -23.75
N LEU A 322 22.03 9.70 -24.21
CA LEU A 322 23.24 9.48 -23.43
C LEU A 322 23.97 10.83 -23.39
N ASP A 323 23.93 11.49 -22.25
CA ASP A 323 24.80 12.62 -21.96
C ASP A 323 26.02 12.11 -21.19
N MET A 324 27.17 12.71 -21.47
CA MET A 324 28.45 12.22 -21.00
C MET A 324 29.15 13.17 -20.03
N ALA A 325 28.84 14.48 -20.06
CA ALA A 325 29.35 15.46 -19.10
C ALA A 325 28.81 16.87 -19.35
N GLY A 326 28.41 17.59 -18.31
CA GLY A 326 27.89 18.94 -18.47
C GLY A 326 27.10 19.39 -17.27
N ASN A 327 26.93 20.70 -17.10
CA ASN A 327 25.86 21.19 -16.22
C ASN A 327 24.68 21.54 -17.11
N ASP A 328 23.79 20.59 -17.26
CA ASP A 328 22.77 20.51 -18.29
C ASP A 328 21.41 20.99 -17.82
N TYR A 329 20.64 21.51 -18.78
CA TYR A 329 19.28 21.98 -18.53
C TYR A 329 18.28 21.23 -19.40
N TYR A 330 17.59 20.27 -18.77
CA TYR A 330 16.53 19.48 -19.39
C TYR A 330 15.17 20.14 -19.14
N TRP A 331 14.52 20.63 -20.20
CA TRP A 331 13.22 21.29 -20.09
C TRP A 331 12.20 20.83 -21.11
N SER A 332 11.01 20.46 -20.63
CA SER A 332 9.90 20.10 -21.51
C SER A 332 8.54 20.42 -20.90
N ASP A 333 7.66 21.04 -21.68
CA ASP A 333 6.24 21.15 -21.36
C ASP A 333 5.41 20.01 -21.99
N ARG A 334 6.07 19.12 -22.74
CA ARG A 334 5.46 18.00 -23.46
C ARG A 334 5.32 16.77 -22.55
N LEU A 335 4.23 16.02 -22.76
CA LEU A 335 3.99 14.76 -22.05
C LEU A 335 4.97 13.68 -22.50
N PHE A 336 5.32 12.76 -21.59
CA PHE A 336 6.25 11.65 -21.84
C PHE A 336 7.64 12.16 -22.27
N SER A 337 8.26 12.95 -21.39
CA SER A 337 9.59 13.56 -21.55
C SER A 337 10.58 13.04 -20.48
N GLN A 338 11.88 13.34 -20.63
CA GLN A 338 12.93 12.97 -19.65
C GLN A 338 12.89 11.50 -19.25
N GLY A 339 13.26 10.62 -20.19
CA GLY A 339 13.30 9.18 -19.96
C GLY A 339 11.93 8.51 -19.77
N ALA A 340 10.81 9.21 -19.97
CA ALA A 340 9.48 8.64 -19.79
C ALA A 340 8.94 7.89 -21.02
N ALA A 341 7.97 6.99 -20.83
CA ALA A 341 7.43 6.15 -21.90
C ALA A 341 5.92 5.91 -21.85
N LEU A 342 5.25 6.08 -22.99
CA LEU A 342 3.96 5.46 -23.30
C LEU A 342 4.21 4.32 -24.31
N PHE A 343 3.84 3.07 -24.03
CA PHE A 343 4.00 1.94 -24.97
C PHE A 343 5.36 1.86 -25.68
N GLY A 344 6.38 1.34 -25.01
CA GLY A 344 7.73 1.24 -25.55
C GLY A 344 8.76 1.54 -24.48
N ALA A 345 9.87 2.19 -24.85
CA ALA A 345 10.95 2.49 -23.91
C ALA A 345 11.54 3.90 -24.09
N GLY A 346 11.53 4.68 -23.01
CA GLY A 346 12.22 5.95 -22.90
C GLY A 346 13.42 5.80 -21.98
N VAL A 347 14.57 6.32 -22.39
CA VAL A 347 15.82 6.25 -21.63
C VAL A 347 16.56 7.58 -21.70
N LEU A 348 16.84 8.16 -20.55
CA LEU A 348 17.76 9.27 -20.36
C LEU A 348 18.85 8.80 -19.39
N ILE A 349 20.11 8.90 -19.80
CA ILE A 349 21.26 8.63 -18.94
C ILE A 349 22.14 9.88 -18.99
N ASP A 350 22.24 10.57 -17.86
CA ASP A 350 23.26 11.59 -17.62
C ASP A 350 24.44 10.96 -16.88
N CYS A 351 25.66 11.43 -17.15
CA CYS A 351 26.85 10.84 -16.55
C CYS A 351 27.55 11.74 -15.52
N GLN A 352 27.51 13.06 -15.64
CA GLN A 352 28.29 13.99 -14.82
C GLN A 352 27.76 15.42 -14.92
N GLY A 353 27.60 16.07 -13.77
CA GLY A 353 27.57 17.52 -13.59
C GLY A 353 26.33 17.97 -12.82
N ASP A 354 26.23 19.26 -12.50
CA ASP A 354 25.11 19.76 -11.69
C ASP A 354 23.95 20.19 -12.60
N ASP A 355 22.89 19.38 -12.61
CA ASP A 355 21.85 19.39 -13.61
C ASP A 355 20.50 19.89 -13.13
N VAL A 356 19.69 20.35 -14.09
CA VAL A 356 18.31 20.75 -13.83
C VAL A 356 17.35 20.04 -14.77
N TYR A 357 16.56 19.15 -14.18
CA TYR A 357 15.47 18.43 -14.81
C TYR A 357 14.14 19.10 -14.50
N ARG A 358 13.60 19.88 -15.44
CA ARG A 358 12.30 20.53 -15.29
C ARG A 358 11.29 20.06 -16.33
N ALA A 359 10.22 19.41 -15.87
CA ALA A 359 9.16 18.95 -16.76
C ALA A 359 7.76 19.20 -16.18
N LYS A 360 6.74 19.04 -17.01
CA LYS A 360 5.34 19.01 -16.54
C LYS A 360 4.96 17.60 -16.11
N HIS A 361 4.05 16.97 -16.82
CA HIS A 361 3.45 15.69 -16.42
C HIS A 361 4.08 14.53 -17.19
N TYR A 362 4.01 13.32 -16.61
CA TYR A 362 4.48 12.10 -17.27
C TYR A 362 5.95 12.21 -17.68
N SER A 363 6.85 12.41 -16.72
CA SER A 363 8.26 12.72 -16.98
C SER A 363 9.20 12.05 -15.98
N GLN A 364 10.51 12.19 -16.18
CA GLN A 364 11.55 11.77 -15.22
C GLN A 364 11.43 10.28 -14.89
N GLY A 365 11.61 9.46 -15.93
CA GLY A 365 11.55 8.00 -15.84
C GLY A 365 10.15 7.41 -15.71
N ALA A 366 9.07 8.20 -15.82
CA ALA A 366 7.71 7.69 -15.69
C ALA A 366 7.27 6.77 -16.84
N SER A 367 6.32 5.86 -16.60
CA SER A 367 5.78 5.03 -17.70
C SER A 367 4.31 4.62 -17.58
N ILE A 368 3.69 4.47 -18.76
CA ILE A 368 2.39 3.83 -18.94
C ILE A 368 2.50 2.78 -20.05
N PHE A 369 2.14 1.52 -19.75
CA PHE A 369 2.26 0.39 -20.68
C PHE A 369 3.68 0.24 -21.28
N GLY A 370 4.73 0.63 -20.57
CA GLY A 370 6.08 0.72 -21.14
C GLY A 370 7.18 0.64 -20.09
N THR A 371 8.36 1.12 -20.46
CA THR A 371 9.53 1.22 -19.58
C THR A 371 10.12 2.62 -19.65
N GLY A 372 10.15 3.32 -18.52
CA GLY A 372 10.79 4.63 -18.40
C GLY A 372 12.03 4.53 -17.52
N LEU A 373 13.13 5.13 -17.96
CA LEU A 373 14.41 5.17 -17.24
C LEU A 373 14.98 6.58 -17.31
N LEU A 374 15.19 7.18 -16.14
CA LEU A 374 16.13 8.28 -15.95
C LEU A 374 17.23 7.76 -15.03
N TRP A 375 18.48 7.88 -15.45
CA TRP A 375 19.64 7.53 -14.63
C TRP A 375 20.63 8.68 -14.65
N ASP A 376 20.75 9.34 -13.50
CA ASP A 376 21.84 10.27 -13.20
C ASP A 376 22.95 9.52 -12.46
N LEU A 377 24.20 9.88 -12.73
CA LEU A 377 25.36 9.22 -12.14
C LEU A 377 26.11 10.08 -11.13
N ALA A 378 26.01 11.40 -11.20
CA ALA A 378 26.75 12.33 -10.34
C ALA A 378 26.36 13.77 -10.62
N GLY A 379 26.03 14.52 -9.56
CA GLY A 379 25.66 15.92 -9.68
C GLY A 379 25.04 16.42 -8.39
N THR A 380 24.94 17.73 -8.18
CA THR A 380 23.94 18.27 -7.24
C THR A 380 22.76 18.79 -8.06
N ASP A 381 21.68 18.02 -8.06
CA ASP A 381 20.67 18.08 -9.10
C ASP A 381 19.31 18.58 -8.60
N LEU A 382 18.57 19.15 -9.55
CA LEU A 382 17.20 19.59 -9.33
C LEU A 382 16.22 18.85 -10.23
N TYR A 383 15.40 18.00 -9.63
CA TYR A 383 14.28 17.33 -10.27
C TYR A 383 12.95 18.03 -9.94
N ASP A 384 12.37 18.72 -10.92
CA ASP A 384 11.16 19.54 -10.76
C ASP A 384 10.08 19.12 -11.77
N ALA A 385 9.04 18.44 -11.28
CA ALA A 385 7.98 17.87 -12.11
C ALA A 385 6.56 18.20 -11.61
N GLY A 386 5.59 18.01 -12.50
CA GLY A 386 4.17 18.09 -12.21
C GLY A 386 3.66 16.82 -11.52
N PHE A 387 2.72 16.12 -12.15
CA PHE A 387 2.18 14.85 -11.62
C PHE A 387 2.59 13.67 -12.49
N PHE A 388 2.60 12.47 -11.89
CA PHE A 388 3.01 11.23 -12.57
C PHE A 388 4.46 11.32 -13.08
N ALA A 389 5.41 11.43 -12.17
CA ALA A 389 6.83 11.67 -12.51
C ALA A 389 7.78 10.96 -11.53
N GLN A 390 9.09 11.04 -11.77
CA GLN A 390 10.13 10.58 -10.83
C GLN A 390 9.97 9.10 -10.47
N GLY A 391 10.04 8.25 -11.50
CA GLY A 391 9.88 6.80 -11.34
C GLY A 391 8.43 6.33 -11.16
N ALA A 392 7.44 7.11 -11.60
CA ALA A 392 6.02 6.76 -11.53
C ALA A 392 5.57 5.78 -12.63
N SER A 393 4.76 4.77 -12.28
CA SER A 393 4.37 3.72 -13.24
C SER A 393 2.92 3.25 -13.14
N ASP A 394 2.33 2.89 -14.28
CA ASP A 394 1.02 2.26 -14.42
C ASP A 394 1.00 1.26 -15.59
N PHE A 395 0.67 -0.01 -15.31
CA PHE A 395 0.79 -1.13 -16.26
C PHE A 395 2.18 -1.26 -16.92
N GLY A 396 3.24 -0.84 -16.24
CA GLY A 396 4.57 -0.71 -16.80
C GLY A 396 5.68 -0.81 -15.76
N ASN A 397 6.86 -0.34 -16.13
CA ASN A 397 8.01 -0.27 -15.24
C ASN A 397 8.68 1.11 -15.33
N ALA A 398 9.08 1.70 -14.20
CA ALA A 398 9.67 3.02 -14.12
C ALA A 398 10.81 3.04 -13.10
N LEU A 399 11.89 3.74 -13.44
CA LEU A 399 13.04 3.98 -12.57
C LEU A 399 13.53 5.41 -12.77
N LEU A 400 13.63 6.14 -11.67
CA LEU A 400 14.60 7.22 -11.52
C LEU A 400 15.69 6.69 -10.60
N ALA A 401 16.94 6.73 -11.07
CA ALA A 401 18.09 6.41 -10.24
C ALA A 401 19.04 7.60 -10.25
N ASP A 402 19.38 8.07 -9.06
CA ASP A 402 20.50 8.97 -8.80
C ASP A 402 21.58 8.19 -8.05
N ASN A 403 22.83 8.54 -8.27
CA ASN A 403 23.95 7.84 -7.67
C ASN A 403 24.73 8.66 -6.65
N SER A 404 24.77 9.99 -6.78
CA SER A 404 25.52 10.81 -5.83
C SER A 404 25.24 12.29 -6.03
N GLY A 405 24.99 12.99 -4.93
CA GLY A 405 24.73 14.42 -4.99
C GLY A 405 24.31 15.03 -3.68
N ASN A 406 23.68 16.20 -3.74
CA ASN A 406 22.70 16.58 -2.71
C ASN A 406 21.51 17.14 -3.47
N ASP A 407 20.47 16.34 -3.59
CA ASP A 407 19.51 16.46 -4.66
C ASP A 407 18.17 16.95 -4.16
N SER A 408 17.45 17.64 -5.04
CA SER A 408 16.12 18.15 -4.73
C SER A 408 15.08 17.54 -5.66
N TYR A 409 14.26 16.66 -5.10
CA TYR A 409 13.14 16.03 -5.77
C TYR A 409 11.83 16.74 -5.44
N ARG A 410 11.22 17.35 -6.44
CA ARG A 410 9.93 18.06 -6.30
C ARG A 410 8.91 17.55 -7.30
N CYS A 411 7.76 17.12 -6.81
CA CYS A 411 6.60 16.81 -7.63
C CYS A 411 5.28 17.28 -6.99
N TRP A 412 4.23 17.41 -7.80
CA TRP A 412 2.89 17.75 -7.29
C TRP A 412 2.22 16.55 -6.64
N CYS A 413 2.12 15.44 -7.37
CA CYS A 413 1.60 14.17 -6.86
C CYS A 413 1.87 12.98 -7.80
N TYR A 414 1.63 11.76 -7.31
CA TYR A 414 1.85 10.52 -8.08
C TYR A 414 3.31 10.38 -8.53
N GLY A 415 4.28 10.63 -7.66
CA GLY A 415 5.69 10.59 -8.03
C GLY A 415 6.60 9.97 -6.99
N GLN A 416 7.92 10.06 -7.20
CA GLN A 416 8.95 9.58 -6.28
C GLN A 416 8.74 8.11 -5.91
N GLY A 417 8.84 7.25 -6.93
CA GLY A 417 8.64 5.81 -6.80
C GLY A 417 7.18 5.38 -6.72
N PHE A 418 6.25 6.09 -7.36
CA PHE A 418 4.82 5.76 -7.39
C PHE A 418 4.48 4.56 -8.26
N ALA A 419 3.54 3.69 -7.83
CA ALA A 419 3.06 2.58 -8.65
C ALA A 419 1.55 2.32 -8.58
N SER A 420 0.94 2.07 -9.74
CA SER A 420 -0.45 1.57 -9.83
C SER A 420 -0.55 0.15 -10.42
N THR A 421 -1.70 -0.21 -10.99
CA THR A 421 -2.05 -1.57 -11.37
C THR A 421 -0.98 -2.21 -12.27
N TRP A 422 -0.51 -3.39 -11.88
CA TRP A 422 0.53 -4.13 -12.62
C TRP A 422 1.74 -3.26 -12.98
N ALA A 423 2.14 -2.41 -12.05
CA ALA A 423 3.24 -1.48 -12.23
C ALA A 423 4.29 -1.65 -11.15
N ALA A 424 5.54 -1.43 -11.53
CA ALA A 424 6.66 -1.22 -10.63
C ALA A 424 7.17 0.21 -10.84
N GLY A 425 7.24 0.97 -9.76
CA GLY A 425 7.77 2.34 -9.75
C GLY A 425 8.84 2.47 -8.68
N THR A 426 10.00 3.01 -9.04
CA THR A 426 11.12 3.16 -8.12
C THR A 426 11.81 4.50 -8.30
N LEU A 427 12.08 5.15 -7.17
CA LEU A 427 13.13 6.16 -7.04
C LEU A 427 14.23 5.53 -6.20
N ALA A 428 15.46 5.55 -6.69
CA ALA A 428 16.63 5.08 -5.96
C ALA A 428 17.66 6.20 -5.90
N ASP A 429 18.00 6.61 -4.69
CA ASP A 429 19.11 7.51 -4.38
C ASP A 429 20.16 6.72 -3.58
N PHE A 430 21.44 7.07 -3.72
CA PHE A 430 22.54 6.31 -3.14
C PHE A 430 23.50 7.14 -2.28
N GLU A 431 23.64 8.44 -2.47
CA GLU A 431 24.52 9.30 -1.66
C GLU A 431 24.02 10.74 -1.70
N GLY A 432 23.77 11.35 -0.54
CA GLY A 432 23.52 12.79 -0.52
C GLY A 432 23.03 13.34 0.79
N ASN A 433 22.32 14.45 0.73
CA ASN A 433 21.50 14.99 1.82
C ASN A 433 20.34 15.64 1.08
N ASP A 434 19.29 14.86 0.93
CA ASP A 434 18.37 15.00 -0.18
C ASP A 434 17.01 15.48 0.31
N VAL A 435 16.31 16.19 -0.56
CA VAL A 435 15.01 16.76 -0.23
C VAL A 435 13.95 16.16 -1.13
N TYR A 436 13.08 15.35 -0.53
CA TYR A 436 11.94 14.74 -1.18
C TYR A 436 10.66 15.53 -0.86
N ARG A 437 10.19 16.34 -1.81
CA ARG A 437 8.99 17.17 -1.65
C ARG A 437 7.85 16.81 -2.59
N ALA A 438 6.72 16.40 -2.03
CA ALA A 438 5.51 16.07 -2.78
C ALA A 438 4.27 16.83 -2.29
N GLY A 439 3.69 17.67 -3.15
CA GLY A 439 2.45 18.38 -2.86
C GLY A 439 2.39 19.78 -3.47
N GLY A 440 1.70 20.70 -2.78
CA GLY A 440 1.70 22.13 -3.14
C GLY A 440 0.75 22.54 -4.28
N LYS A 441 0.04 21.60 -4.91
CA LYS A 441 -0.88 21.89 -6.03
C LYS A 441 -2.34 21.47 -5.79
N TYR A 442 -2.57 20.21 -5.45
CA TYR A 442 -3.91 19.62 -5.42
C TYR A 442 -4.36 19.32 -3.99
N LEU A 443 -5.40 20.00 -3.52
CA LEU A 443 -5.88 19.87 -2.14
C LEU A 443 -6.61 18.53 -1.90
N HIS A 444 -6.53 18.00 -0.69
CA HIS A 444 -7.23 16.80 -0.23
C HIS A 444 -8.67 17.10 0.20
N VAL A 445 -9.39 17.78 -0.70
CA VAL A 445 -10.80 18.11 -0.48
C VAL A 445 -11.69 16.87 -0.69
N PRO A 446 -12.75 16.71 0.12
CA PRO A 446 -13.18 17.59 1.20
C PRO A 446 -12.67 17.19 2.60
N LEU A 447 -11.81 16.17 2.70
CA LEU A 447 -11.39 15.52 3.94
C LEU A 447 -10.46 16.40 4.77
N LEU A 448 -9.32 16.77 4.19
CA LEU A 448 -8.33 17.68 4.74
C LEU A 448 -8.17 18.84 3.75
N PRO A 449 -9.10 19.82 3.77
CA PRO A 449 -9.24 20.81 2.71
C PRO A 449 -8.10 21.83 2.63
N HIS A 450 -7.20 21.83 3.61
CA HIS A 450 -6.02 22.71 3.66
C HIS A 450 -4.73 21.95 3.39
N GLU A 451 -4.81 20.63 3.21
CA GLU A 451 -3.67 19.76 2.93
C GLU A 451 -3.68 19.36 1.48
N TYR A 452 -2.53 19.03 0.92
CA TYR A 452 -2.31 18.53 -0.41
C TYR A 452 -2.31 17.00 -0.45
N ARG A 453 -2.71 16.46 -1.60
CA ARG A 453 -2.58 15.06 -1.93
C ARG A 453 -1.20 14.83 -2.51
N SER A 454 -0.37 14.02 -1.85
CA SER A 454 1.00 13.74 -2.30
C SER A 454 1.05 12.50 -3.18
N PHE A 455 0.55 11.34 -2.75
CA PHE A 455 0.67 10.08 -3.52
C PHE A 455 2.11 9.77 -3.97
N SER A 456 3.09 9.94 -3.08
CA SER A 456 4.52 9.87 -3.39
C SER A 456 5.35 9.17 -2.31
N HIS A 457 6.67 9.14 -2.45
CA HIS A 457 7.63 8.50 -1.53
C HIS A 457 7.32 7.01 -1.34
N GLY A 458 7.39 6.25 -2.44
CA GLY A 458 7.10 4.82 -2.43
C GLY A 458 5.62 4.48 -2.22
N PHE A 459 4.69 5.36 -2.61
CA PHE A 459 3.25 5.11 -2.50
C PHE A 459 2.70 4.24 -3.64
N ALA A 460 1.89 3.22 -3.30
CA ALA A 460 1.24 2.36 -4.30
C ALA A 460 -0.29 2.29 -4.17
N ILE A 461 -1.01 2.32 -5.30
CA ILE A 461 -2.48 2.26 -5.31
C ILE A 461 -3.08 1.37 -6.39
N GLY A 462 -4.05 0.54 -6.01
CA GLY A 462 -4.95 -0.15 -6.92
C GLY A 462 -6.25 0.61 -7.19
N ARG A 463 -6.90 0.30 -8.31
CA ARG A 463 -8.17 0.92 -8.71
C ARG A 463 -9.34 0.17 -8.13
N ARG A 464 -9.75 0.58 -6.94
CA ARG A 464 -10.86 -0.04 -6.19
C ARG A 464 -12.20 0.15 -6.90
N PRO A 465 -13.07 -0.88 -6.99
CA PRO A 465 -12.86 -2.27 -6.55
C PRO A 465 -12.33 -3.22 -7.64
N ASP A 466 -11.96 -2.72 -8.81
CA ASP A 466 -11.85 -3.54 -10.03
C ASP A 466 -10.44 -4.05 -10.38
N ALA A 467 -9.38 -3.37 -9.93
CA ALA A 467 -8.01 -3.80 -10.17
C ALA A 467 -7.11 -3.60 -8.94
N GLY A 468 -6.26 -4.59 -8.63
CA GLY A 468 -5.20 -4.44 -7.65
C GLY A 468 -4.15 -3.42 -8.08
N GLY A 469 -3.29 -3.01 -7.16
CA GLY A 469 -2.23 -2.04 -7.44
C GLY A 469 -0.91 -2.68 -7.85
N GLY A 470 0.16 -1.93 -7.63
CA GLY A 470 1.52 -2.29 -8.01
C GLY A 470 2.45 -2.38 -6.81
N VAL A 471 3.74 -2.29 -7.11
CA VAL A 471 4.84 -2.23 -6.14
C VAL A 471 5.58 -0.91 -6.31
N ALA A 472 5.51 -0.07 -5.29
CA ALA A 472 6.17 1.23 -5.21
C ALA A 472 7.34 1.14 -4.24
N PHE A 473 8.46 1.76 -4.58
CA PHE A 473 9.67 1.74 -3.75
C PHE A 473 10.41 3.07 -3.84
N LEU A 474 10.78 3.61 -2.69
CA LEU A 474 11.84 4.61 -2.58
C LEU A 474 12.97 3.97 -1.78
N CYS A 475 14.17 4.02 -2.32
CA CYS A 475 15.39 3.51 -1.70
C CYS A 475 16.34 4.68 -1.55
N ASP A 476 16.68 5.04 -0.32
CA ASP A 476 17.80 5.91 -0.01
C ASP A 476 18.88 5.06 0.69
N ARG A 477 20.16 5.31 0.43
CA ARG A 477 21.26 4.54 1.02
C ARG A 477 22.01 5.31 2.08
N SER A 478 22.13 6.63 1.95
CA SER A 478 22.89 7.41 2.91
C SER A 478 22.70 8.91 2.67
N GLY A 479 22.39 9.62 3.73
CA GLY A 479 22.27 11.07 3.73
C GLY A 479 21.57 11.57 4.96
N ASN A 480 21.46 12.88 5.16
CA ASN A 480 20.50 13.42 6.13
C ASN A 480 19.37 14.02 5.32
N ASP A 481 18.27 13.29 5.25
CA ASP A 481 17.27 13.44 4.21
C ASP A 481 15.96 14.01 4.76
N PHE A 482 15.31 14.81 3.93
CA PHE A 482 14.07 15.48 4.29
C PHE A 482 12.91 15.00 3.43
N TYR A 483 12.06 14.16 4.03
CA TYR A 483 10.84 13.64 3.42
C TYR A 483 9.63 14.53 3.75
N ASP A 484 9.34 15.50 2.89
CA ASP A 484 8.21 16.45 2.99
C ASP A 484 7.02 16.03 2.12
N GLY A 485 6.03 15.40 2.72
CA GLY A 485 4.75 15.12 2.07
C GLY A 485 3.58 15.46 2.99
N GLU A 486 2.35 15.26 2.51
CA GLU A 486 1.17 15.54 3.31
C GLU A 486 0.26 14.32 3.41
N VAL A 487 -0.57 14.04 2.41
CA VAL A 487 -1.52 12.92 2.46
C VAL A 487 -1.14 11.84 1.45
N PHE A 488 -1.15 10.57 1.90
CA PHE A 488 -0.83 9.39 1.10
C PHE A 488 0.62 9.37 0.59
N CYS A 489 1.60 9.31 1.50
CA CYS A 489 3.01 9.19 1.14
C CYS A 489 3.78 8.32 2.14
N GLN A 490 5.11 8.30 2.04
CA GLN A 490 6.04 7.65 2.96
C GLN A 490 5.73 6.16 3.19
N ALA A 491 5.95 5.37 2.14
CA ALA A 491 5.71 3.91 2.10
C ALA A 491 4.26 3.46 2.33
N THR A 492 3.30 4.36 2.18
CA THR A 492 1.88 4.01 2.33
C THR A 492 1.36 3.28 1.11
N SER A 493 0.33 2.46 1.28
CA SER A 493 -0.31 1.78 0.16
C SER A 493 -1.83 1.72 0.29
N TYR A 494 -2.50 1.56 -0.86
CA TYR A 494 -3.96 1.48 -0.97
C TYR A 494 -4.41 0.39 -1.96
N TRP A 495 -5.26 -0.55 -1.51
CA TRP A 495 -5.94 -1.53 -2.37
C TRP A 495 -5.05 -2.51 -3.15
N TYR A 496 -4.77 -3.67 -2.54
CA TYR A 496 -4.00 -4.77 -3.13
C TYR A 496 -2.70 -4.29 -3.79
N SER A 497 -1.96 -3.47 -3.06
CA SER A 497 -0.70 -2.87 -3.47
C SER A 497 0.35 -2.97 -2.36
N LEU A 498 1.60 -2.70 -2.72
CA LEU A 498 2.75 -2.68 -1.81
C LEU A 498 3.49 -1.35 -1.96
N GLY A 499 3.56 -0.58 -0.87
CA GLY A 499 4.35 0.65 -0.76
C GLY A 499 5.50 0.44 0.21
N MET A 500 6.69 0.93 -0.15
CA MET A 500 7.93 0.66 0.57
C MET A 500 8.86 1.88 0.58
N ILE A 501 9.48 2.10 1.73
CA ILE A 501 10.72 2.89 1.89
C ILE A 501 11.73 1.99 2.56
N TRP A 502 12.97 2.07 2.09
CA TRP A 502 14.15 1.65 2.84
C TRP A 502 15.11 2.83 2.84
N ASP A 503 15.46 3.28 4.03
CA ASP A 503 16.51 4.26 4.30
C ASP A 503 17.70 3.55 4.97
N GLY A 504 18.91 4.04 4.74
CA GLY A 504 20.15 3.34 5.02
C GLY A 504 20.98 3.91 6.16
N SER A 505 21.34 5.19 6.12
CA SER A 505 22.10 5.80 7.21
C SER A 505 21.97 7.31 7.15
N GLY A 506 21.62 7.95 8.26
CA GLY A 506 21.32 9.36 8.22
C GLY A 506 20.91 9.99 9.52
N TYR A 507 20.37 11.21 9.42
CA TYR A 507 19.59 11.88 10.45
C TYR A 507 18.37 12.42 9.73
N ASP A 508 17.35 11.59 9.65
CA ASP A 508 16.30 11.73 8.67
C ASP A 508 15.05 12.34 9.27
N HIS A 509 14.35 13.06 8.41
CA HIS A 509 13.22 13.88 8.81
C HIS A 509 11.99 13.53 7.98
N TYR A 510 11.12 12.74 8.59
CA TYR A 510 9.84 12.32 8.01
C TYR A 510 8.71 13.20 8.51
N THR A 511 8.21 14.11 7.66
CA THR A 511 7.07 14.97 8.00
C THR A 511 5.85 14.71 7.12
N ALA A 512 4.68 14.57 7.75
CA ALA A 512 3.44 14.32 7.02
C ALA A 512 2.14 14.74 7.72
N ALA A 513 1.05 14.72 6.93
CA ALA A 513 -0.29 15.01 7.41
C ALA A 513 -1.05 13.74 7.85
N GLN A 514 -1.27 12.77 6.93
CA GLN A 514 -2.07 11.57 7.20
C GLN A 514 -1.81 10.45 6.19
N TYR A 515 -2.00 9.19 6.60
CA TYR A 515 -1.80 8.00 5.77
C TYR A 515 -0.35 7.91 5.29
N THR A 516 0.56 7.75 6.26
CA THR A 516 2.02 7.88 6.09
C THR A 516 2.83 6.90 6.93
N GLN A 517 4.15 6.90 6.73
CA GLN A 517 5.14 6.21 7.57
C GLN A 517 4.83 4.71 7.73
N GLY A 518 4.79 4.01 6.59
CA GLY A 518 4.58 2.56 6.55
C GLY A 518 3.14 2.11 6.81
N ALA A 519 2.15 3.00 6.59
CA ALA A 519 0.75 2.65 6.79
C ALA A 519 0.18 1.79 5.63
N GLY A 520 -0.43 0.65 5.96
CA GLY A 520 -1.19 -0.15 4.98
C GLY A 520 -2.67 0.20 5.03
N ILE A 521 -3.30 0.54 3.90
CA ILE A 521 -4.69 0.98 3.83
C ILE A 521 -5.53 0.13 2.87
N HIS A 522 -6.64 -0.44 3.36
CA HIS A 522 -7.61 -1.21 2.58
C HIS A 522 -6.98 -2.38 1.81
N LEU A 523 -6.68 -3.49 2.50
CA LEU A 523 -6.17 -4.72 1.88
C LEU A 523 -4.86 -4.51 1.11
N SER A 524 -3.94 -3.73 1.67
CA SER A 524 -2.62 -3.44 1.10
C SER A 524 -1.52 -3.62 2.16
N VAL A 525 -0.28 -3.43 1.74
CA VAL A 525 0.92 -3.56 2.60
C VAL A 525 1.75 -2.28 2.52
N GLY A 526 1.95 -1.61 3.65
CA GLY A 526 2.86 -0.47 3.77
C GLY A 526 4.00 -0.81 4.72
N VAL A 527 5.23 -0.42 4.39
CA VAL A 527 6.41 -0.70 5.21
C VAL A 527 7.50 0.35 5.04
N LEU A 528 7.87 0.99 6.15
CA LEU A 528 9.04 1.87 6.25
C LEU A 528 10.10 1.12 7.08
N VAL A 529 11.31 1.04 6.56
CA VAL A 529 12.48 0.52 7.28
C VAL A 529 13.53 1.61 7.27
N ASP A 530 13.97 2.00 8.45
CA ASP A 530 15.14 2.84 8.68
C ASP A 530 16.21 2.02 9.39
N GLU A 531 17.49 2.29 9.11
CA GLU A 531 18.62 1.41 9.48
C GLU A 531 19.60 2.03 10.48
N GLU A 532 19.88 3.34 10.39
CA GLU A 532 20.78 4.05 11.29
C GLU A 532 20.47 5.54 11.27
N GLY A 533 20.25 6.15 12.43
CA GLY A 533 20.09 7.60 12.50
C GLY A 533 19.33 8.04 13.72
N CYS A 534 19.53 9.27 14.19
CA CYS A 534 18.62 9.86 15.19
C CYS A 534 17.52 10.62 14.45
N ASP A 535 16.43 9.92 14.19
CA ASP A 535 15.46 10.27 13.18
C ASP A 535 14.21 10.90 13.80
N THR A 536 13.49 11.64 12.97
CA THR A 536 12.27 12.33 13.39
C THR A 536 11.09 11.92 12.54
N TYR A 537 10.13 11.28 13.17
CA TYR A 537 8.89 10.82 12.57
C TYR A 537 7.71 11.67 13.05
N ILE A 538 7.34 12.70 12.30
CA ILE A 538 6.25 13.61 12.65
C ILE A 538 5.08 13.44 11.68
N THR A 539 3.97 12.91 12.19
CA THR A 539 2.70 12.92 11.47
C THR A 539 1.62 13.63 12.27
N ARG A 540 0.85 14.54 11.64
CA ARG A 540 -0.23 15.25 12.35
C ARG A 540 -1.43 14.35 12.68
N LEU A 541 -1.84 13.49 11.74
CA LEU A 541 -3.03 12.66 11.82
C LEU A 541 -2.75 11.18 11.51
N GLY A 542 -3.26 10.27 12.32
CA GLY A 542 -3.31 8.86 11.99
C GLY A 542 -4.39 8.54 10.94
N PRO A 543 -4.30 7.44 10.19
CA PRO A 543 -3.33 6.35 10.36
C PRO A 543 -1.92 6.69 9.88
N ALA A 544 -0.91 6.38 10.70
CA ALA A 544 0.52 6.55 10.40
C ALA A 544 1.39 5.63 11.28
N GLN A 545 2.71 5.62 11.11
CA GLN A 545 3.68 4.93 11.99
C GLN A 545 3.37 3.44 12.16
N GLY A 546 3.44 2.70 11.05
CA GLY A 546 3.25 1.26 11.01
C GLY A 546 1.80 0.81 11.22
N GLN A 547 0.82 1.72 11.12
CA GLN A 547 -0.59 1.37 11.28
C GLN A 547 -1.16 0.58 10.11
N GLY A 548 -1.94 -0.45 10.43
CA GLY A 548 -2.76 -1.18 9.47
C GLY A 548 -4.23 -0.74 9.58
N HIS A 549 -4.86 -0.35 8.48
CA HIS A 549 -6.29 -0.05 8.37
C HIS A 549 -7.05 -0.88 7.31
N ASP A 550 -8.17 -1.48 7.72
CA ASP A 550 -9.10 -2.26 6.87
C ASP A 550 -8.45 -3.49 6.22
N LEU A 551 -8.13 -4.49 7.05
CA LEU A 551 -7.57 -5.80 6.64
C LEU A 551 -6.18 -5.73 5.99
N SER A 552 -5.43 -4.66 6.26
CA SER A 552 -4.11 -4.42 5.69
C SER A 552 -2.99 -4.83 6.64
N VAL A 553 -1.75 -4.61 6.19
CA VAL A 553 -0.53 -4.72 6.98
C VAL A 553 0.20 -3.38 6.95
N GLY A 554 0.50 -2.82 8.12
CA GLY A 554 1.40 -1.67 8.27
C GLY A 554 2.62 -2.06 9.10
N ALA A 555 3.79 -1.52 8.75
CA ALA A 555 5.02 -1.73 9.50
C ALA A 555 5.91 -0.47 9.46
N LEU A 556 6.45 -0.11 10.62
CA LEU A 556 7.58 0.80 10.76
C LEU A 556 8.63 0.06 11.57
N VAL A 557 9.84 -0.04 11.04
CA VAL A 557 10.99 -0.62 11.73
C VAL A 557 12.10 0.40 11.73
N ASP A 558 12.52 0.79 12.93
CA ASP A 558 13.75 1.54 13.17
C ASP A 558 14.75 0.59 13.86
N ARG A 559 16.02 0.74 13.51
CA ARG A 559 17.09 -0.15 13.95
C ARG A 559 17.99 0.47 15.00
N LYS A 560 18.26 1.78 14.93
CA LYS A 560 19.28 2.42 15.76
C LYS A 560 19.13 3.94 15.75
N GLY A 561 19.10 4.51 16.95
CA GLY A 561 19.33 5.92 17.18
C GLY A 561 18.52 6.44 18.35
N ASP A 562 18.69 7.70 18.74
CA ASP A 562 17.78 8.32 19.71
C ASP A 562 16.67 9.04 18.94
N ASP A 563 15.52 8.39 18.81
CA ASP A 563 14.49 8.76 17.83
C ASP A 563 13.29 9.50 18.43
N TYR A 564 12.66 10.32 17.59
CA TYR A 564 11.47 11.09 17.96
C TYR A 564 10.25 10.72 17.12
N TYR A 565 9.30 10.04 17.76
CA TYR A 565 8.04 9.63 17.13
C TYR A 565 6.87 10.46 17.63
N CYS A 566 6.20 11.17 16.73
CA CYS A 566 5.00 11.94 17.06
C CYS A 566 3.85 11.69 16.09
N CYS A 567 2.74 11.13 16.60
CA CYS A 567 1.49 11.06 15.84
C CYS A 567 0.22 11.15 16.68
N SER A 568 -0.89 11.58 16.08
CA SER A 568 -2.23 11.26 16.59
C SER A 568 -2.73 9.94 16.01
N GLY A 569 -3.66 9.27 16.68
CA GLY A 569 -4.17 7.95 16.27
C GLY A 569 -3.38 6.74 16.79
N GLY A 570 -2.31 6.95 17.56
CA GLY A 570 -1.49 5.89 18.18
C GLY A 570 -0.42 5.29 17.26
N GLN A 571 0.41 4.40 17.81
CA GLN A 571 1.59 3.83 17.16
C GLN A 571 1.51 2.30 17.10
N GLY A 572 1.81 1.71 15.93
CA GLY A 572 1.71 0.25 15.74
C GLY A 572 0.28 -0.29 15.92
N ILE A 573 -0.73 0.40 15.38
CA ILE A 573 -2.16 0.12 15.65
C ILE A 573 -2.81 -0.72 14.56
N GLY A 574 -3.38 -1.86 14.98
CA GLY A 574 -4.21 -2.71 14.13
C GLY A 574 -5.65 -2.19 14.05
N LEU A 575 -5.92 -1.25 13.14
CA LEU A 575 -7.24 -0.67 12.92
C LEU A 575 -8.10 -1.54 11.99
N THR A 576 -9.37 -1.71 12.35
CA THR A 576 -10.38 -2.38 11.51
C THR A 576 -9.88 -3.72 10.96
N ASN A 577 -9.54 -4.65 11.87
CA ASN A 577 -9.13 -6.01 11.53
C ASN A 577 -7.79 -6.12 10.78
N SER A 578 -6.79 -5.30 11.11
CA SER A 578 -5.49 -5.28 10.40
C SER A 578 -4.34 -5.79 11.28
N ALA A 579 -3.18 -6.03 10.68
CA ALA A 579 -1.93 -6.28 11.39
C ALA A 579 -1.05 -5.01 11.32
N ALA A 580 -0.44 -4.65 12.44
CA ALA A 580 0.36 -3.43 12.55
C ALA A 580 1.55 -3.65 13.47
N PHE A 581 2.70 -3.11 13.07
CA PHE A 581 3.96 -3.25 13.78
C PHE A 581 4.68 -1.90 13.81
N LEU A 582 5.08 -1.47 15.01
CA LEU A 582 6.15 -0.50 15.21
C LEU A 582 7.22 -1.21 16.04
N ILE A 583 8.41 -1.33 15.48
CA ILE A 583 9.56 -1.97 16.12
C ILE A 583 10.70 -0.96 16.13
N ASP A 584 11.17 -0.64 17.31
CA ASP A 584 12.37 0.13 17.55
C ASP A 584 13.39 -0.80 18.22
N GLU A 585 14.57 -0.95 17.64
CA GLU A 585 15.53 -1.95 18.09
C GLU A 585 16.56 -1.43 19.10
N ASP A 586 16.93 -0.15 19.10
CA ASP A 586 17.99 0.39 19.95
C ASP A 586 17.98 1.92 19.99
N GLY A 587 17.87 2.53 21.17
CA GLY A 587 17.84 3.99 21.26
C GLY A 587 17.59 4.53 22.64
N ASN A 588 17.46 5.84 22.81
CA ASN A 588 16.75 6.41 23.96
C ASN A 588 15.64 7.31 23.41
N ASP A 589 14.44 6.77 23.34
CA ASP A 589 13.47 7.24 22.37
C ASP A 589 12.36 8.07 22.98
N CYS A 590 11.70 8.86 22.14
CA CYS A 590 10.54 9.63 22.55
C CYS A 590 9.30 9.26 21.74
N TYR A 591 8.32 8.68 22.43
CA TYR A 591 7.05 8.25 21.86
C TYR A 591 5.91 9.18 22.29
N VAL A 592 5.51 10.06 21.36
CA VAL A 592 4.49 11.08 21.56
C VAL A 592 3.20 10.74 20.83
N THR A 593 2.10 10.62 21.59
CA THR A 593 0.77 10.52 21.01
C THR A 593 -0.30 11.21 21.86
N GLN A 594 -1.22 11.91 21.18
CA GLN A 594 -2.31 12.64 21.83
C GLN A 594 -3.46 11.73 22.26
N ASP A 595 -3.56 10.51 21.71
CA ASP A 595 -4.69 9.61 21.93
C ASP A 595 -4.41 8.58 23.03
N SER A 596 -4.84 8.89 24.26
CA SER A 596 -4.72 7.97 25.40
C SER A 596 -5.47 6.64 25.20
N LEU A 597 -6.49 6.60 24.33
CA LEU A 597 -7.31 5.41 24.07
C LEU A 597 -6.60 4.38 23.20
N LEU A 598 -5.81 4.82 22.21
CA LEU A 598 -5.08 3.92 21.31
C LEU A 598 -3.67 3.70 21.84
N GLY A 599 -2.89 4.77 22.06
CA GLY A 599 -1.53 4.70 22.59
C GLY A 599 -0.58 3.90 21.69
N GLN A 600 0.29 3.10 22.31
CA GLN A 600 1.26 2.22 21.63
C GLN A 600 0.79 0.76 21.68
N GLY A 601 0.78 0.08 20.54
CA GLY A 601 0.52 -1.36 20.46
C GLY A 601 -0.91 -1.74 20.84
N SER A 602 -1.89 -1.29 20.06
CA SER A 602 -3.32 -1.53 20.32
C SER A 602 -4.06 -2.01 19.06
N SER A 603 -5.28 -2.53 19.24
CA SER A 603 -6.15 -2.89 18.13
C SER A 603 -7.63 -2.71 18.42
N ASN A 604 -8.39 -2.35 17.39
CA ASN A 604 -9.82 -2.09 17.49
C ASN A 604 -10.66 -3.28 17.03
N PHE A 605 -11.76 -3.53 17.75
CA PHE A 605 -12.76 -4.51 17.36
C PHE A 605 -13.67 -3.95 16.27
N ALA A 606 -13.75 -4.62 15.13
CA ALA A 606 -14.61 -4.25 14.03
C ALA A 606 -15.12 -5.50 13.30
N ARG A 607 -16.33 -5.42 12.72
CA ARG A 607 -16.89 -6.46 11.84
C ARG A 607 -16.87 -7.88 12.43
N GLY A 608 -17.05 -7.96 13.75
CA GLY A 608 -17.15 -9.22 14.49
C GLY A 608 -15.83 -9.78 15.02
N PHE A 609 -14.68 -9.14 14.82
CA PHE A 609 -13.40 -9.57 15.40
C PHE A 609 -12.41 -8.40 15.58
N GLY A 610 -11.22 -8.63 16.18
CA GLY A 610 -10.16 -7.62 16.33
C GLY A 610 -9.10 -7.65 15.22
N GLY A 611 -8.22 -6.64 15.16
CA GLY A 611 -6.91 -6.73 14.49
C GLY A 611 -5.81 -7.12 15.47
N MET A 612 -4.54 -7.05 15.04
CA MET A 612 -3.36 -7.14 15.89
C MET A 612 -2.54 -5.85 15.76
N GLY A 613 -2.15 -5.27 16.89
CA GLY A 613 -1.19 -4.17 16.93
C GLY A 613 -0.06 -4.49 17.89
N ILE A 614 1.18 -4.36 17.43
CA ILE A 614 2.38 -4.56 18.24
C ILE A 614 3.21 -3.29 18.20
N PHE A 615 3.61 -2.87 19.38
CA PHE A 615 4.67 -1.90 19.60
C PHE A 615 5.78 -2.62 20.38
N ALA A 616 7.02 -2.52 19.94
CA ALA A 616 8.15 -3.09 20.64
C ALA A 616 9.32 -2.11 20.57
N ASP A 617 9.72 -1.63 21.74
CA ASP A 617 10.99 -0.95 21.99
C ASP A 617 11.92 -1.95 22.67
N LEU A 618 13.13 -2.17 22.12
CA LEU A 618 14.00 -3.28 22.54
C LEU A 618 15.22 -2.86 23.35
N ALA A 619 15.48 -1.56 23.48
CA ALA A 619 16.54 -1.02 24.32
C ALA A 619 16.38 0.47 24.48
N GLY A 620 16.72 0.96 25.67
CA GLY A 620 16.78 2.39 25.90
C GLY A 620 16.41 2.84 27.28
N THR A 621 16.18 4.14 27.38
CA THR A 621 15.50 4.77 28.50
C THR A 621 14.62 5.86 27.94
N ASP A 622 13.34 5.57 27.87
CA ASP A 622 12.44 6.16 26.89
C ASP A 622 11.38 7.05 27.55
N LYS A 623 10.85 7.95 26.74
CA LYS A 623 9.89 8.97 27.16
C LYS A 623 8.57 8.75 26.46
N TYR A 624 7.55 8.46 27.26
CA TYR A 624 6.17 8.28 26.80
C TYR A 624 5.26 9.46 27.19
N SER A 625 4.26 9.75 26.35
CA SER A 625 3.23 10.74 26.65
C SER A 625 2.49 10.48 27.97
N GLN A 626 2.31 11.53 28.79
CA GLN A 626 1.61 11.42 30.06
C GLN A 626 0.15 10.95 29.87
N ARG A 627 -0.33 10.08 30.78
CA ARG A 627 -1.70 9.49 30.83
C ARG A 627 -1.97 8.33 29.84
N ASN A 628 -0.93 7.72 29.28
CA ASN A 628 -1.05 6.49 28.52
C ASN A 628 -0.73 5.25 29.40
N VAL A 629 -1.05 4.05 28.91
CA VAL A 629 -0.69 2.77 29.55
C VAL A 629 0.78 2.42 29.29
N ALA A 630 1.31 2.85 28.14
CA ALA A 630 2.72 2.71 27.79
C ALA A 630 3.60 3.51 28.75
N THR A 631 4.64 2.86 29.25
CA THR A 631 5.59 3.42 30.21
C THR A 631 6.90 2.67 30.12
N GLU A 632 7.97 3.37 30.48
CA GLU A 632 9.33 2.85 30.64
C GLU A 632 9.40 1.46 31.30
N ARG A 633 10.16 0.54 30.67
CA ARG A 633 10.48 -0.81 31.17
C ARG A 633 9.26 -1.62 31.55
N ALA A 634 8.22 -1.54 30.73
CA ALA A 634 6.96 -2.19 30.99
C ALA A 634 6.43 -2.98 29.79
N PHE A 635 5.55 -3.94 30.11
CA PHE A 635 4.90 -4.79 29.14
C PHE A 635 3.41 -4.64 29.37
N TRP A 636 2.63 -4.28 28.35
CA TRP A 636 1.20 -4.02 28.50
C TRP A 636 0.39 -4.62 27.37
N THR A 637 -0.86 -4.97 27.67
CA THR A 637 -1.86 -5.32 26.67
C THR A 637 -2.90 -4.24 26.55
N LYS A 638 -3.31 -3.92 25.32
CA LYS A 638 -4.27 -2.84 25.05
C LYS A 638 -5.18 -3.17 23.87
N GLY A 639 -6.40 -2.63 23.90
CA GLY A 639 -7.39 -2.91 22.86
C GLY A 639 -7.86 -4.36 22.86
N THR A 640 -8.16 -4.89 21.68
CA THR A 640 -8.74 -6.24 21.52
C THR A 640 -7.68 -7.33 21.57
N TYR A 641 -6.63 -7.14 20.77
CA TYR A 641 -5.41 -7.93 20.68
C TYR A 641 -4.27 -6.97 20.35
N GLY A 642 -3.71 -6.35 21.37
CA GLY A 642 -2.64 -5.40 21.23
C GLY A 642 -1.65 -5.55 22.36
N SER A 643 -0.38 -5.37 22.03
CA SER A 643 0.71 -5.44 23.00
C SER A 643 1.70 -4.31 22.74
N GLY A 644 2.13 -3.68 23.82
CA GLY A 644 3.34 -2.88 23.81
C GLY A 644 4.36 -3.46 24.78
N LEU A 645 5.62 -3.39 24.38
CA LEU A 645 6.77 -3.93 25.09
C LEU A 645 7.86 -2.88 25.06
N ASP A 646 8.51 -2.73 26.21
CA ASP A 646 9.66 -1.87 26.43
C ASP A 646 10.63 -2.66 27.32
N PHE A 647 11.82 -2.93 26.79
CA PHE A 647 12.80 -3.82 27.40
C PHE A 647 13.85 -3.03 28.19
N ASP A 648 14.16 -3.52 29.39
CA ASP A 648 15.28 -3.02 30.23
C ASP A 648 16.64 -3.52 29.69
N ARG A 649 16.96 -3.15 28.44
CA ARG A 649 18.25 -3.36 27.77
C ARG A 649 18.89 -1.98 27.57
N PRO A 650 20.15 -1.76 27.96
CA PRO A 650 20.78 -0.47 27.72
C PRO A 650 20.99 -0.25 26.22
N ALA A 651 20.76 0.98 25.77
CA ALA A 651 21.09 1.44 24.43
C ALA A 651 22.58 1.21 24.12
N SER A 652 22.91 0.88 22.87
CA SER A 652 24.29 0.74 22.42
C SER A 652 24.89 2.03 21.83
N VAL A 653 24.08 3.09 21.73
CA VAL A 653 24.41 4.41 21.15
C VAL A 653 24.43 5.50 22.26
N GLU A 654 25.39 6.44 22.22
CA GLU A 654 25.54 7.51 23.22
C GLU A 654 24.97 8.86 22.72
N ASN A 655 23.77 9.20 23.22
CA ASN A 655 23.11 10.50 23.47
C ASN A 655 23.45 11.74 22.63
N PHE A 656 22.43 12.31 21.97
CA PHE A 656 22.35 13.75 21.62
C PHE A 656 20.93 14.33 21.79
N GLU A 657 20.79 15.55 22.35
CA GLU A 657 19.51 16.26 22.52
C GLU A 657 19.37 17.43 21.52
N PRO A 658 18.28 17.51 20.73
CA PRO A 658 17.89 18.72 20.01
C PRO A 658 16.64 19.42 20.57
N ASP A 659 16.70 20.75 20.61
CA ASP A 659 15.70 21.72 21.08
C ASP A 659 14.88 22.27 19.88
N VAL A 660 13.54 22.16 19.84
CA VAL A 660 12.71 22.94 18.89
C VAL A 660 11.33 23.37 19.43
N ASP A 661 11.08 24.67 19.28
CA ASP A 661 9.90 25.48 19.60
C ASP A 661 8.71 25.28 18.64
N THR A 662 7.47 25.34 19.14
CA THR A 662 6.24 25.15 18.37
C THR A 662 5.24 26.29 18.59
N SER A 663 4.73 26.88 17.50
CA SER A 663 3.51 27.68 17.55
C SER A 663 2.59 27.44 16.34
N LEU A 664 1.32 27.16 16.64
CA LEU A 664 0.21 26.79 15.75
C LEU A 664 -0.75 27.97 15.49
N ALA A 665 -1.45 27.97 14.34
CA ALA A 665 -2.69 28.75 14.13
C ALA A 665 -3.62 28.15 13.04
N SER A 666 -4.88 28.58 13.00
CA SER A 666 -6.12 27.84 12.66
C SER A 666 -7.09 28.52 11.64
N ILE A 667 -8.14 27.80 11.16
CA ILE A 667 -9.56 28.20 10.76
C ILE A 667 -10.05 28.14 9.26
N ASP A 668 -10.96 27.19 8.96
CA ASP A 668 -12.40 27.21 8.48
C ASP A 668 -12.98 27.68 7.08
N THR A 669 -13.95 26.86 6.61
CA THR A 669 -15.18 27.05 5.74
C THR A 669 -15.28 27.03 4.17
N THR A 670 -16.50 26.63 3.73
CA THR A 670 -17.13 25.99 2.52
C THR A 670 -17.70 26.86 1.36
N ASP A 671 -18.02 26.25 0.17
CA ASP A 671 -19.33 26.41 -0.57
C ASP A 671 -19.59 25.43 -1.79
N ILE A 672 -20.82 25.40 -2.36
CA ILE A 672 -21.46 24.28 -3.16
C ILE A 672 -22.16 24.71 -4.49
N ALA A 673 -22.26 23.82 -5.51
CA ALA A 673 -23.34 23.72 -6.56
C ALA A 673 -23.47 22.27 -7.17
N PRO A 674 -24.31 21.91 -8.20
CA PRO A 674 -25.78 21.68 -8.21
C PRO A 674 -26.31 20.27 -8.71
N VAL A 675 -27.61 20.02 -8.43
CA VAL A 675 -28.65 18.98 -8.76
C VAL A 675 -28.29 17.55 -9.26
N GLU A 676 -27.45 17.33 -10.26
CA GLU A 676 -26.92 15.97 -10.54
C GLU A 676 -26.01 15.50 -9.39
N SER A 677 -25.51 16.49 -8.64
CA SER A 677 -24.86 16.34 -7.36
C SER A 677 -25.70 15.62 -6.31
N VAL A 678 -27.03 15.53 -6.35
CA VAL A 678 -27.79 15.03 -5.18
C VAL A 678 -27.58 13.53 -4.97
N PHE A 679 -27.54 12.73 -6.03
CA PHE A 679 -27.22 11.30 -5.90
C PHE A 679 -25.71 11.10 -5.64
N LYS A 680 -24.82 11.82 -6.35
CA LYS A 680 -23.35 11.80 -6.11
C LYS A 680 -23.00 12.24 -4.67
N THR A 681 -23.70 13.22 -4.11
CA THR A 681 -23.52 13.78 -2.76
C THR A 681 -24.12 12.88 -1.69
N ALA A 682 -25.26 12.22 -1.95
CA ALA A 682 -25.78 11.20 -1.03
C ALA A 682 -24.83 10.00 -0.88
N SER A 683 -24.02 9.75 -1.91
CA SER A 683 -22.95 8.75 -2.00
C SER A 683 -21.54 9.31 -1.70
N MET A 684 -21.39 10.44 -1.00
CA MET A 684 -20.08 10.93 -0.53
C MET A 684 -19.71 10.35 0.85
N TRP A 685 -18.41 10.31 1.17
CA TRP A 685 -17.89 9.92 2.48
C TRP A 685 -18.39 10.85 3.61
N ARG A 686 -18.80 10.27 4.75
CA ARG A 686 -19.40 10.98 5.90
C ARG A 686 -18.36 11.47 6.91
N VAL A 687 -17.57 12.46 6.53
CA VAL A 687 -16.43 12.96 7.32
C VAL A 687 -16.43 14.48 7.40
N GLY A 688 -16.04 15.02 8.55
CA GLY A 688 -15.94 16.47 8.79
C GLY A 688 -17.21 17.27 8.45
N ASN A 689 -17.01 18.41 7.79
CA ASN A 689 -18.08 19.36 7.44
C ASN A 689 -19.06 18.84 6.37
N VAL A 690 -18.74 17.71 5.71
CA VAL A 690 -19.57 17.08 4.65
C VAL A 690 -20.73 16.26 5.21
N ILE A 691 -20.69 15.88 6.51
CA ILE A 691 -21.75 15.10 7.17
C ILE A 691 -23.13 15.76 6.98
N LYS A 692 -23.23 17.07 7.25
CA LYS A 692 -24.50 17.82 7.12
C LYS A 692 -25.01 17.87 5.69
N LYS A 693 -24.10 17.89 4.70
CA LYS A 693 -24.41 17.94 3.26
C LYS A 693 -24.91 16.58 2.75
N VAL A 694 -24.24 15.49 3.13
CA VAL A 694 -24.66 14.10 2.83
C VAL A 694 -26.01 13.80 3.46
N GLU A 695 -26.24 14.21 4.71
CA GLU A 695 -27.52 14.03 5.40
C GLU A 695 -28.67 14.78 4.71
N ARG A 696 -28.42 15.99 4.20
CA ARG A 696 -29.42 16.76 3.43
C ARG A 696 -29.74 16.09 2.09
N ALA A 697 -28.75 15.64 1.34
CA ALA A 697 -28.95 14.93 0.07
C ALA A 697 -29.70 13.60 0.26
N ARG A 698 -29.39 12.87 1.33
CA ARG A 698 -30.11 11.66 1.75
C ARG A 698 -31.58 11.94 2.10
N LYS A 699 -31.87 13.05 2.78
CA LYS A 699 -33.26 13.49 3.04
C LYS A 699 -34.02 13.81 1.76
N GLU A 700 -33.37 14.35 0.73
CA GLU A 700 -33.98 14.61 -0.58
C GLU A 700 -34.22 13.33 -1.38
N LEU A 701 -33.27 12.37 -1.35
CA LEU A 701 -33.43 11.04 -1.94
C LEU A 701 -34.64 10.29 -1.35
N VAL A 702 -34.83 10.41 -0.03
CA VAL A 702 -36.00 9.85 0.67
C VAL A 702 -37.31 10.47 0.19
N LYS A 703 -37.36 11.79 -0.10
CA LYS A 703 -38.58 12.46 -0.60
C LYS A 703 -39.02 11.98 -1.98
N LEU A 704 -38.10 11.46 -2.81
CA LEU A 704 -38.42 10.93 -4.15
C LEU A 704 -39.14 9.58 -4.11
N GLY A 705 -39.11 8.88 -2.97
CA GLY A 705 -39.98 7.75 -2.66
C GLY A 705 -39.97 6.60 -3.69
N PRO A 706 -41.16 6.08 -4.09
CA PRO A 706 -41.27 4.91 -4.97
C PRO A 706 -40.54 5.02 -6.32
N LYS A 707 -40.36 6.23 -6.86
CA LYS A 707 -39.63 6.44 -8.13
C LYS A 707 -38.13 6.15 -7.99
N ALA A 708 -37.53 6.55 -6.86
CA ALA A 708 -36.13 6.24 -6.57
C ALA A 708 -35.91 4.74 -6.32
N LEU A 709 -36.89 4.08 -5.68
CA LEU A 709 -36.83 2.62 -5.45
C LEU A 709 -36.85 1.83 -6.75
N ALA A 710 -37.69 2.21 -7.72
CA ALA A 710 -37.73 1.57 -9.03
C ALA A 710 -36.41 1.72 -9.80
N TYR A 711 -35.80 2.92 -9.77
CA TYR A 711 -34.49 3.17 -10.37
C TYR A 711 -33.38 2.30 -9.74
N VAL A 712 -33.33 2.24 -8.41
CA VAL A 712 -32.36 1.41 -7.69
C VAL A 712 -32.55 -0.07 -8.05
N ALA A 713 -33.79 -0.55 -8.04
CA ALA A 713 -34.13 -1.93 -8.34
C ALA A 713 -33.69 -2.37 -9.75
N GLU A 714 -33.83 -1.50 -10.74
CA GLU A 714 -33.48 -1.81 -12.13
C GLU A 714 -32.01 -1.62 -12.47
N LYS A 715 -31.34 -0.63 -11.86
CA LYS A 715 -30.03 -0.16 -12.32
C LYS A 715 -28.89 -0.30 -11.32
N LYS A 716 -29.18 -0.49 -10.03
CA LYS A 716 -28.18 -0.39 -8.96
C LYS A 716 -28.17 -1.56 -7.97
N MET A 717 -29.04 -2.56 -8.12
CA MET A 717 -29.06 -3.71 -7.21
C MET A 717 -27.78 -4.57 -7.25
N ASP A 718 -27.02 -4.55 -8.33
CA ASP A 718 -25.72 -5.22 -8.49
C ASP A 718 -24.52 -4.29 -8.24
N THR A 719 -24.72 -3.14 -7.58
CA THR A 719 -23.62 -2.23 -7.24
C THR A 719 -22.50 -2.91 -6.45
N LYS A 720 -21.27 -2.54 -6.78
CA LYS A 720 -20.04 -2.89 -6.04
C LYS A 720 -19.59 -1.77 -5.10
N ASP A 721 -20.15 -0.57 -5.23
CA ASP A 721 -19.75 0.61 -4.46
C ASP A 721 -20.44 0.61 -3.08
N GLY A 722 -19.63 0.72 -2.03
CA GLY A 722 -20.10 0.81 -0.65
C GLY A 722 -20.90 2.09 -0.39
N LEU A 723 -20.56 3.19 -1.06
CA LEU A 723 -21.23 4.47 -0.91
C LEU A 723 -22.61 4.49 -1.57
N GLU A 724 -22.72 3.91 -2.77
CA GLU A 724 -24.03 3.63 -3.39
C GLU A 724 -24.86 2.70 -2.51
N SER A 725 -24.23 1.68 -1.90
CA SER A 725 -24.92 0.79 -0.97
C SER A 725 -25.47 1.54 0.26
N GLU A 726 -24.74 2.51 0.81
CA GLU A 726 -25.25 3.37 1.89
C GLU A 726 -26.43 4.26 1.45
N ALA A 727 -26.35 4.84 0.25
CA ALA A 727 -27.44 5.64 -0.30
C ALA A 727 -28.71 4.80 -0.53
N ILE A 728 -28.55 3.57 -1.03
CA ILE A 728 -29.65 2.60 -1.18
C ILE A 728 -30.21 2.19 0.18
N GLU A 729 -29.34 1.93 1.18
CA GLU A 729 -29.77 1.55 2.53
C GLU A 729 -30.69 2.60 3.15
N VAL A 730 -30.36 3.89 2.99
CA VAL A 730 -31.19 5.01 3.48
C VAL A 730 -32.57 4.99 2.82
N LEU A 731 -32.63 4.79 1.50
CA LEU A 731 -33.89 4.75 0.75
C LEU A 731 -34.76 3.55 1.16
N VAL A 732 -34.15 2.38 1.29
CA VAL A 732 -34.83 1.14 1.69
C VAL A 732 -35.42 1.26 3.10
N LYS A 733 -34.65 1.83 4.05
CA LYS A 733 -35.13 2.08 5.42
C LYS A 733 -36.29 3.07 5.49
N ALA A 734 -36.33 4.06 4.59
CA ALA A 734 -37.40 5.05 4.57
C ALA A 734 -38.71 4.55 3.94
N TRP A 735 -38.64 3.53 3.06
CA TRP A 735 -39.78 3.00 2.31
C TRP A 735 -39.84 1.46 2.35
N PRO A 736 -39.93 0.85 3.55
CA PRO A 736 -39.76 -0.60 3.73
C PRO A 736 -40.78 -1.42 2.94
N ASP A 737 -42.06 -1.03 2.96
CA ASP A 737 -43.13 -1.79 2.30
C ASP A 737 -43.07 -1.73 0.78
N SER A 738 -42.62 -0.59 0.23
CA SER A 738 -42.40 -0.43 -1.21
C SER A 738 -41.09 -1.08 -1.69
N ALA A 739 -40.07 -1.17 -0.82
CA ALA A 739 -38.79 -1.77 -1.15
C ALA A 739 -38.82 -3.31 -1.14
N LYS A 740 -39.52 -3.92 -0.16
CA LYS A 740 -39.56 -5.38 0.06
C LYS A 740 -39.81 -6.21 -1.21
N PRO A 741 -40.82 -5.91 -2.08
CA PRO A 741 -41.05 -6.68 -3.31
C PRO A 741 -39.83 -6.75 -4.23
N TYR A 742 -39.10 -5.64 -4.37
CA TYR A 742 -37.88 -5.58 -5.18
C TYR A 742 -36.75 -6.39 -4.57
N LEU A 743 -36.61 -6.36 -3.23
CA LEU A 743 -35.59 -7.12 -2.53
C LEU A 743 -35.85 -8.64 -2.57
N PHE A 744 -37.12 -9.08 -2.44
CA PHE A 744 -37.51 -10.47 -2.64
C PHE A 744 -37.23 -10.95 -4.06
N LYS A 745 -37.48 -10.10 -5.06
CA LYS A 745 -37.12 -10.38 -6.45
C LYS A 745 -35.59 -10.50 -6.61
N ALA A 746 -34.83 -9.59 -6.01
CA ALA A 746 -33.38 -9.57 -6.09
C ALA A 746 -32.73 -10.84 -5.51
N LEU A 747 -33.28 -11.44 -4.44
CA LEU A 747 -32.82 -12.75 -3.91
C LEU A 747 -32.85 -13.88 -4.96
N ARG A 748 -33.69 -13.75 -5.99
CA ARG A 748 -33.86 -14.72 -7.07
C ARG A 748 -33.15 -14.32 -8.36
N ASP A 749 -32.53 -13.14 -8.43
CA ASP A 749 -31.82 -12.62 -9.60
C ASP A 749 -30.66 -13.55 -10.03
N ASP A 750 -30.36 -13.59 -11.33
CA ASP A 750 -29.27 -14.41 -11.88
C ASP A 750 -27.89 -13.81 -11.56
N ARG A 751 -27.82 -12.49 -11.35
CA ARG A 751 -26.59 -11.80 -10.96
C ARG A 751 -26.25 -12.06 -9.50
N TYR A 752 -25.04 -12.57 -9.26
CA TYR A 752 -24.55 -12.90 -7.92
C TYR A 752 -24.58 -11.71 -6.96
N LEU A 753 -24.17 -10.52 -7.40
CA LEU A 753 -24.16 -9.31 -6.58
C LEU A 753 -25.57 -8.85 -6.21
N ALA A 754 -26.52 -8.87 -7.16
CA ALA A 754 -27.91 -8.52 -6.90
C ALA A 754 -28.56 -9.39 -5.81
N ARG A 755 -28.29 -10.71 -5.82
CA ARG A 755 -28.78 -11.61 -4.75
C ARG A 755 -28.20 -11.27 -3.38
N ASN A 756 -26.90 -11.03 -3.32
CA ASN A 756 -26.19 -10.72 -2.08
C ASN A 756 -26.60 -9.35 -1.50
N ASN A 757 -26.77 -8.34 -2.37
CA ASN A 757 -27.26 -7.02 -2.01
C ASN A 757 -28.74 -7.06 -1.58
N GLY A 758 -29.57 -7.85 -2.27
CA GLY A 758 -30.96 -8.12 -1.86
C GLY A 758 -31.05 -8.67 -0.43
N ALA A 759 -30.24 -9.67 -0.10
CA ALA A 759 -30.15 -10.18 1.27
C ALA A 759 -29.65 -9.12 2.26
N TYR A 760 -28.60 -8.37 1.91
CA TYR A 760 -28.06 -7.30 2.77
C TYR A 760 -29.12 -6.26 3.13
N PHE A 761 -29.83 -5.72 2.13
CA PHE A 761 -30.84 -4.68 2.35
C PHE A 761 -32.06 -5.19 3.12
N LEU A 762 -32.48 -6.44 2.93
CA LEU A 762 -33.49 -7.08 3.79
C LEU A 762 -33.04 -7.13 5.25
N GLY A 763 -31.75 -7.39 5.50
CA GLY A 763 -31.15 -7.30 6.82
C GLY A 763 -31.27 -5.90 7.42
N LYS A 764 -30.94 -4.87 6.65
CA LYS A 764 -30.98 -3.47 7.09
C LYS A 764 -32.38 -2.92 7.37
N LEU A 765 -33.43 -3.60 6.92
CA LEU A 765 -34.82 -3.34 7.32
C LEU A 765 -35.15 -3.82 8.75
N GLY A 766 -34.31 -4.66 9.34
CA GLY A 766 -34.50 -5.21 10.67
C GLY A 766 -35.84 -5.95 10.81
N ARG A 767 -36.53 -5.74 11.93
CA ARG A 767 -37.82 -6.39 12.23
C ARG A 767 -38.93 -6.13 11.20
N SER A 768 -38.83 -5.07 10.39
CA SER A 768 -39.84 -4.78 9.35
C SER A 768 -39.81 -5.75 8.16
N ALA A 769 -38.76 -6.58 8.08
CA ALA A 769 -38.58 -7.65 7.08
C ALA A 769 -38.63 -9.06 7.72
N PHE A 770 -39.39 -9.23 8.81
CA PHE A 770 -39.53 -10.53 9.48
C PHE A 770 -40.11 -11.62 8.55
N ASP A 771 -40.98 -11.22 7.61
CA ASP A 771 -41.51 -12.07 6.54
C ASP A 771 -40.44 -12.57 5.55
N ALA A 772 -39.24 -11.97 5.56
CA ALA A 772 -38.13 -12.35 4.69
C ALA A 772 -37.24 -13.47 5.24
N VAL A 773 -37.36 -13.83 6.52
CA VAL A 773 -36.48 -14.80 7.21
C VAL A 773 -36.39 -16.13 6.44
N GLU A 774 -37.53 -16.72 6.07
CA GLU A 774 -37.54 -17.98 5.32
C GLU A 774 -36.91 -17.84 3.93
N SER A 775 -37.17 -16.73 3.23
CA SER A 775 -36.60 -16.51 1.89
C SER A 775 -35.09 -16.34 1.93
N VAL A 776 -34.57 -15.60 2.91
CA VAL A 776 -33.12 -15.43 3.11
C VAL A 776 -32.48 -16.76 3.52
N TYR A 777 -33.10 -17.50 4.46
CA TYR A 777 -32.58 -18.80 4.88
C TYR A 777 -32.57 -19.83 3.74
N VAL A 778 -33.63 -19.91 2.93
CA VAL A 778 -33.70 -20.82 1.78
C VAL A 778 -32.62 -20.46 0.75
N ALA A 779 -32.44 -19.17 0.44
CA ALA A 779 -31.39 -18.72 -0.45
C ALA A 779 -29.98 -19.05 0.08
N LEU A 780 -29.76 -18.92 1.38
CA LEU A 780 -28.52 -19.28 2.06
C LEU A 780 -28.26 -20.78 1.98
N LYS A 781 -29.25 -21.62 2.36
CA LYS A 781 -29.15 -23.08 2.33
C LYS A 781 -28.89 -23.61 0.92
N ALA A 782 -29.51 -22.99 -0.08
CA ALA A 782 -29.29 -23.31 -1.49
C ALA A 782 -27.97 -22.76 -2.06
N LYS A 783 -27.12 -22.13 -1.24
CA LYS A 783 -25.86 -21.48 -1.64
C LYS A 783 -26.04 -20.43 -2.75
N ARG A 784 -27.23 -19.84 -2.87
CA ARG A 784 -27.51 -18.76 -3.84
C ARG A 784 -26.94 -17.43 -3.38
N ILE A 785 -26.89 -17.21 -2.07
CA ILE A 785 -26.23 -16.06 -1.43
C ILE A 785 -25.07 -16.56 -0.57
N SER A 786 -24.06 -15.71 -0.36
CA SER A 786 -22.92 -16.06 0.49
C SER A 786 -23.35 -16.22 1.96
N PRO A 787 -22.70 -17.11 2.75
CA PRO A 787 -22.93 -17.20 4.19
C PRO A 787 -22.81 -15.85 4.90
N ARG A 788 -21.82 -15.06 4.49
CA ARG A 788 -21.62 -13.68 4.95
C ARG A 788 -22.90 -12.85 4.82
N ARG A 789 -23.51 -12.79 3.64
CA ARG A 789 -24.68 -11.93 3.40
C ARG A 789 -25.97 -12.54 3.96
N GLY A 790 -26.12 -13.86 3.88
CA GLY A 790 -27.30 -14.56 4.42
C GLY A 790 -27.37 -14.49 5.94
N VAL A 791 -26.31 -14.89 6.64
CA VAL A 791 -26.31 -14.96 8.11
C VAL A 791 -26.32 -13.57 8.74
N TYR A 792 -25.57 -12.62 8.16
CA TYR A 792 -25.60 -11.22 8.61
C TYR A 792 -27.01 -10.62 8.47
N SER A 793 -27.68 -10.89 7.34
CA SER A 793 -29.06 -10.46 7.12
C SER A 793 -30.03 -11.06 8.15
N LEU A 794 -29.97 -12.38 8.37
CA LEU A 794 -30.80 -13.07 9.37
C LEU A 794 -30.56 -12.53 10.80
N GLY A 795 -29.31 -12.23 11.15
CA GLY A 795 -28.95 -11.62 12.42
C GLY A 795 -29.51 -10.20 12.58
N ASP A 796 -29.44 -9.37 11.53
CA ASP A 796 -29.97 -8.00 11.55
C ASP A 796 -31.52 -7.97 11.53
N ILE A 797 -32.21 -8.92 10.88
CA ILE A 797 -33.68 -9.05 10.91
C ILE A 797 -34.19 -9.31 12.33
N GLY A 798 -33.48 -10.14 13.09
CA GLY A 798 -33.72 -10.33 14.52
C GLY A 798 -34.62 -11.51 14.92
N ASP A 799 -34.86 -12.49 14.02
CA ASP A 799 -35.61 -13.70 14.38
C ASP A 799 -34.70 -14.73 15.10
N SER A 800 -34.82 -14.83 16.42
CA SER A 800 -34.04 -15.77 17.21
C SER A 800 -34.30 -17.24 16.88
N LEU A 801 -35.44 -17.58 16.27
CA LEU A 801 -35.78 -18.96 15.91
C LEU A 801 -34.94 -19.50 14.75
N VAL A 802 -34.24 -18.63 14.03
CA VAL A 802 -33.32 -19.06 12.96
C VAL A 802 -32.02 -19.67 13.50
N VAL A 803 -31.64 -19.37 14.75
CA VAL A 803 -30.35 -19.76 15.34
C VAL A 803 -30.07 -21.25 15.20
N PRO A 804 -30.94 -22.18 15.64
CA PRO A 804 -30.68 -23.62 15.49
C PRO A 804 -30.44 -24.07 14.04
N ARG A 805 -30.99 -23.34 13.06
CA ARG A 805 -30.89 -23.67 11.64
C ARG A 805 -29.57 -23.19 11.00
N VAL A 806 -28.88 -22.24 11.63
CA VAL A 806 -27.61 -21.69 11.13
C VAL A 806 -26.39 -22.12 11.93
N LEU A 807 -26.55 -22.77 13.10
CA LEU A 807 -25.42 -23.21 13.95
C LEU A 807 -24.42 -24.13 13.23
N TYR A 808 -24.84 -24.88 12.21
CA TYR A 808 -23.92 -25.71 11.43
C TYR A 808 -22.82 -24.88 10.74
N LEU A 809 -23.05 -23.59 10.49
CA LEU A 809 -22.09 -22.67 9.87
C LEU A 809 -20.97 -22.25 10.81
N LEU A 810 -21.09 -22.49 12.13
CA LEU A 810 -19.97 -22.39 13.09
C LEU A 810 -18.91 -23.48 12.86
N LYS A 811 -19.17 -24.46 12.00
CA LYS A 811 -18.22 -25.52 11.61
C LYS A 811 -17.90 -25.48 10.12
N ASP A 812 -18.28 -24.40 9.43
CA ASP A 812 -18.00 -24.25 8.00
C ASP A 812 -16.49 -24.11 7.74
N LYS A 813 -16.04 -24.60 6.59
CA LYS A 813 -14.63 -24.50 6.17
C LYS A 813 -14.15 -23.05 6.05
N MET A 814 -15.05 -22.14 5.67
CA MET A 814 -14.73 -20.73 5.46
C MET A 814 -14.69 -19.99 6.81
N GLU A 815 -13.53 -19.41 7.14
CA GLU A 815 -13.33 -18.58 8.34
C GLU A 815 -14.43 -17.52 8.50
N ILE A 816 -14.69 -16.75 7.45
CA ILE A 816 -15.71 -15.69 7.44
C ILE A 816 -17.11 -16.20 7.79
N SER A 817 -17.46 -17.44 7.43
CA SER A 817 -18.76 -18.04 7.74
C SER A 817 -18.92 -18.25 9.26
N ARG A 818 -17.83 -18.65 9.94
CA ARG A 818 -17.84 -18.87 11.40
C ARG A 818 -17.88 -17.55 12.16
N ILE A 819 -17.18 -16.52 11.69
CA ILE A 819 -17.22 -15.15 12.24
C ILE A 819 -18.64 -14.59 12.20
N VAL A 820 -19.26 -14.51 11.01
CA VAL A 820 -20.61 -13.92 10.87
C VAL A 820 -21.69 -14.70 11.61
N THR A 821 -21.52 -16.02 11.74
CA THR A 821 -22.46 -16.86 12.48
C THR A 821 -22.35 -16.63 13.98
N SER A 822 -21.13 -16.45 14.50
CA SER A 822 -20.93 -16.07 15.89
C SER A 822 -21.54 -14.70 16.19
N GLU A 823 -21.26 -13.70 15.34
CA GLU A 823 -21.84 -12.36 15.45
C GLU A 823 -23.37 -12.39 15.45
N ALA A 824 -23.98 -13.13 14.51
CA ALA A 824 -25.44 -13.28 14.44
C ALA A 824 -26.02 -13.97 15.69
N CYS A 825 -25.36 -15.01 16.23
CA CYS A 825 -25.80 -15.65 17.48
C CYS A 825 -25.78 -14.65 18.66
N GLY A 826 -24.73 -13.83 18.76
CA GLY A 826 -24.62 -12.77 19.76
C GLY A 826 -25.71 -11.71 19.66
N LYS A 827 -26.04 -11.28 18.43
CA LYS A 827 -27.14 -10.33 18.16
C LYS A 827 -28.51 -10.90 18.52
N LEU A 828 -28.76 -12.16 18.13
CA LEU A 828 -30.05 -12.83 18.31
C LEU A 828 -30.30 -13.33 19.73
N LYS A 829 -29.24 -13.49 20.53
CA LYS A 829 -29.27 -13.85 21.96
C LYS A 829 -30.04 -15.13 22.29
N ASN A 830 -30.13 -16.08 21.36
CA ASN A 830 -30.76 -17.37 21.62
C ASN A 830 -29.81 -18.31 22.37
N PRO A 831 -30.10 -18.70 23.63
CA PRO A 831 -29.20 -19.50 24.46
C PRO A 831 -28.81 -20.87 23.87
N VAL A 832 -29.57 -21.38 22.89
CA VAL A 832 -29.24 -22.63 22.18
C VAL A 832 -27.86 -22.55 21.49
N ALA A 833 -27.37 -21.35 21.16
CA ALA A 833 -26.03 -21.17 20.59
C ALA A 833 -24.90 -21.32 21.61
N VAL A 834 -25.14 -21.14 22.92
CA VAL A 834 -24.09 -21.04 23.95
C VAL A 834 -23.14 -22.25 23.94
N PRO A 835 -23.61 -23.52 23.91
CA PRO A 835 -22.69 -24.66 23.92
C PRO A 835 -21.78 -24.73 22.67
N GLU A 836 -22.29 -24.34 21.51
CA GLU A 836 -21.49 -24.31 20.28
C GLU A 836 -20.50 -23.15 20.29
N LEU A 837 -20.90 -21.95 20.74
CA LEU A 837 -20.01 -20.79 20.87
C LEU A 837 -18.86 -21.05 21.86
N ILE A 838 -19.12 -21.77 22.98
CA ILE A 838 -18.06 -22.20 23.90
C ILE A 838 -17.04 -23.11 23.18
N ARG A 839 -17.50 -24.01 22.29
CA ARG A 839 -16.58 -24.83 21.46
C ARG A 839 -15.83 -23.96 20.44
N THR A 840 -16.46 -22.92 19.91
CA THR A 840 -15.85 -21.97 18.97
C THR A 840 -14.72 -21.13 19.60
N LEU A 841 -14.65 -21.03 20.94
CA LEU A 841 -13.48 -20.46 21.63
C LEU A 841 -12.19 -21.26 21.41
N ALA A 842 -12.28 -22.50 20.90
CA ALA A 842 -11.14 -23.32 20.51
C ALA A 842 -10.89 -23.34 18.99
N ASP A 843 -11.48 -22.41 18.23
CA ASP A 843 -11.24 -22.33 16.78
C ASP A 843 -9.77 -21.99 16.47
N ARG A 844 -9.29 -22.53 15.34
CA ARG A 844 -7.89 -22.35 14.91
C ARG A 844 -7.55 -20.93 14.48
N TYR A 845 -8.55 -20.08 14.20
CA TYR A 845 -8.32 -18.66 13.87
C TYR A 845 -8.78 -17.77 15.02
N PHE A 846 -7.90 -16.90 15.48
CA PHE A 846 -8.20 -15.93 16.52
C PHE A 846 -9.40 -15.04 16.17
N THR A 847 -9.61 -14.72 14.89
CA THR A 847 -10.75 -13.93 14.41
C THR A 847 -12.08 -14.59 14.78
N VAL A 848 -12.16 -15.91 14.66
CA VAL A 848 -13.34 -16.70 15.01
C VAL A 848 -13.49 -16.83 16.53
N ARG A 849 -12.37 -17.00 17.26
CA ARG A 849 -12.38 -16.99 18.73
C ARG A 849 -12.92 -15.66 19.26
N SER A 850 -12.41 -14.54 18.73
CA SER A 850 -12.85 -13.18 19.04
C SER A 850 -14.34 -12.98 18.83
N ALA A 851 -14.86 -13.45 17.68
CA ALA A 851 -16.27 -13.36 17.37
C ALA A 851 -17.14 -14.16 18.35
N ALA A 852 -16.68 -15.34 18.77
CA ALA A 852 -17.38 -16.17 19.74
C ALA A 852 -17.40 -15.55 21.14
N GLU A 853 -16.29 -14.96 21.60
CA GLU A 853 -16.26 -14.22 22.88
C GLU A 853 -17.23 -13.04 22.86
N ALA A 854 -17.17 -12.20 21.82
CA ALA A 854 -18.07 -11.06 21.66
C ALA A 854 -19.54 -11.50 21.64
N ALA A 855 -19.83 -12.63 20.97
CA ALA A 855 -21.16 -13.22 20.97
C ALA A 855 -21.60 -13.66 22.37
N LEU A 856 -20.78 -14.43 23.09
CA LEU A 856 -21.10 -14.90 24.45
C LEU A 856 -21.30 -13.72 25.42
N VAL A 857 -20.48 -12.68 25.33
CA VAL A 857 -20.64 -11.44 26.11
C VAL A 857 -21.94 -10.71 25.76
N ALA A 858 -22.29 -10.62 24.48
CA ALA A 858 -23.53 -9.97 24.03
C ALA A 858 -24.80 -10.71 24.49
N MET A 859 -24.74 -12.04 24.56
CA MET A 859 -25.79 -12.90 25.11
C MET A 859 -26.01 -12.70 26.60
N GLY A 860 -24.95 -12.34 27.35
CA GLY A 860 -25.05 -11.95 28.76
C GLY A 860 -25.13 -13.12 29.73
N ARG A 861 -25.87 -12.94 30.84
CA ARG A 861 -26.00 -13.88 31.97
C ARG A 861 -26.23 -15.36 31.56
N PRO A 862 -27.05 -15.70 30.55
CA PRO A 862 -27.25 -17.10 30.14
C PRO A 862 -25.98 -17.81 29.70
N SER A 863 -24.94 -17.08 29.29
CA SER A 863 -23.64 -17.65 28.89
C SER A 863 -22.78 -18.07 30.09
N LEU A 864 -22.95 -17.46 31.26
CA LEU A 864 -21.95 -17.52 32.33
C LEU A 864 -21.85 -18.90 32.98
N GLU A 865 -22.96 -19.50 33.41
CA GLU A 865 -22.91 -20.83 34.04
C GLU A 865 -22.45 -21.94 33.07
N PRO A 866 -22.96 -22.03 31.83
CA PRO A 866 -22.44 -22.97 30.85
C PRO A 866 -20.94 -22.78 30.56
N LEU A 867 -20.47 -21.54 30.53
CA LEU A 867 -19.07 -21.21 30.31
C LEU A 867 -18.20 -21.72 31.47
N LEU A 868 -18.57 -21.45 32.72
CA LEU A 868 -17.86 -21.96 33.90
C LEU A 868 -17.83 -23.49 33.94
N ALA A 869 -18.94 -24.14 33.59
CA ALA A 869 -19.02 -25.60 33.55
C ALA A 869 -18.17 -26.21 32.42
N GLY A 870 -17.96 -25.48 31.32
CA GLY A 870 -17.15 -25.92 30.17
C GLY A 870 -15.64 -25.74 30.35
N MET A 871 -15.19 -24.81 31.22
CA MET A 871 -13.78 -24.47 31.42
C MET A 871 -12.84 -25.66 31.68
N PRO A 872 -13.18 -26.66 32.53
CA PRO A 872 -12.26 -27.76 32.86
C PRO A 872 -11.82 -28.61 31.65
N GLY A 873 -12.58 -28.60 30.54
CA GLY A 873 -12.25 -29.34 29.32
C GLY A 873 -11.53 -28.52 28.25
N LEU A 874 -11.26 -27.23 28.50
CA LEU A 874 -10.65 -26.34 27.51
C LEU A 874 -9.13 -26.39 27.55
N LYS A 875 -8.52 -26.35 26.35
CA LYS A 875 -7.07 -26.13 26.19
C LYS A 875 -6.70 -24.68 26.58
N PRO A 876 -5.42 -24.38 26.86
CA PRO A 876 -5.01 -23.09 27.41
C PRO A 876 -5.52 -21.85 26.65
N VAL A 877 -5.35 -21.79 25.32
CA VAL A 877 -5.86 -20.66 24.50
C VAL A 877 -7.38 -20.49 24.66
N ALA A 878 -8.16 -21.57 24.50
CA ALA A 878 -9.61 -21.51 24.65
C ALA A 878 -10.04 -21.18 26.10
N LEU A 879 -9.29 -21.66 27.09
CA LEU A 879 -9.50 -21.39 28.51
C LEU A 879 -9.24 -19.90 28.83
N GLY A 880 -8.17 -19.30 28.29
CA GLY A 880 -7.90 -17.88 28.45
C GLY A 880 -9.01 -17.02 27.86
N HIS A 881 -9.50 -17.35 26.66
CA HIS A 881 -10.67 -16.69 26.06
C HIS A 881 -11.95 -16.87 26.89
N ALA A 882 -12.16 -18.06 27.47
CA ALA A 882 -13.28 -18.33 28.36
C ALA A 882 -13.19 -17.50 29.65
N LEU A 883 -12.01 -17.37 30.25
CA LEU A 883 -11.77 -16.55 31.44
C LEU A 883 -11.99 -15.07 31.15
N ARG A 884 -11.46 -14.57 30.02
CA ARG A 884 -11.69 -13.20 29.55
C ARG A 884 -13.18 -12.91 29.38
N THR A 885 -13.90 -13.81 28.71
CA THR A 885 -15.35 -13.73 28.50
C THR A 885 -16.11 -13.74 29.83
N ALA A 886 -15.75 -14.65 30.75
CA ALA A 886 -16.39 -14.76 32.05
C ALA A 886 -16.17 -13.50 32.90
N GLY A 887 -14.95 -12.94 32.93
CA GLY A 887 -14.67 -11.68 33.60
C GLY A 887 -15.51 -10.53 33.06
N ALA A 888 -15.60 -10.39 31.73
CA ALA A 888 -16.43 -9.37 31.09
C ALA A 888 -17.94 -9.53 31.37
N LEU A 889 -18.43 -10.77 31.48
CA LEU A 889 -19.82 -11.07 31.88
C LEU A 889 -20.07 -10.71 33.34
N VAL A 890 -19.15 -11.07 34.24
CA VAL A 890 -19.25 -10.81 35.68
C VAL A 890 -19.24 -9.33 36.00
N ALA A 891 -18.43 -8.54 35.27
CA ALA A 891 -18.42 -7.08 35.39
C ALA A 891 -19.80 -6.44 35.09
N LYS A 892 -20.66 -7.13 34.34
CA LYS A 892 -22.02 -6.69 33.96
C LYS A 892 -23.15 -7.30 34.80
N LEU A 893 -22.83 -8.11 35.82
CA LEU A 893 -23.86 -8.71 36.69
C LEU A 893 -24.46 -7.67 37.65
N ASP A 894 -25.78 -7.73 37.83
CA ASP A 894 -26.53 -6.93 38.79
C ASP A 894 -26.27 -7.36 40.26
N THR A 895 -26.89 -6.67 41.21
CA THR A 895 -26.69 -6.88 42.66
C THR A 895 -27.67 -7.88 43.29
N THR A 896 -28.30 -8.76 42.49
CA THR A 896 -29.27 -9.74 43.00
C THR A 896 -28.60 -10.83 43.85
N GLN A 897 -29.35 -11.54 44.70
CA GLN A 897 -28.79 -12.62 45.53
C GLN A 897 -28.21 -13.77 44.68
N ALA A 898 -28.90 -14.15 43.60
CA ALA A 898 -28.41 -15.16 42.67
C ALA A 898 -27.09 -14.73 41.99
N ASP A 899 -26.93 -13.43 41.71
CA ASP A 899 -25.69 -12.91 41.14
C ASP A 899 -24.56 -12.80 42.17
N LYS A 900 -24.88 -12.61 43.46
CA LYS A 900 -23.89 -12.70 44.55
C LYS A 900 -23.32 -14.11 44.67
N ASP A 901 -24.18 -15.14 44.67
CA ASP A 901 -23.74 -16.53 44.74
C ASP A 901 -22.91 -16.91 43.50
N LEU A 902 -23.31 -16.40 42.33
CA LEU A 902 -22.57 -16.59 41.09
C LEU A 902 -21.20 -15.89 41.11
N ARG A 903 -21.11 -14.66 41.62
CA ARG A 903 -19.85 -13.93 41.82
C ARG A 903 -18.89 -14.69 42.74
N VAL A 904 -19.39 -15.32 43.81
CA VAL A 904 -18.58 -16.17 44.69
C VAL A 904 -18.04 -17.39 43.94
N ARG A 905 -18.87 -18.05 43.12
CA ARG A 905 -18.43 -19.17 42.28
C ARG A 905 -17.37 -18.74 41.27
N CYS A 906 -17.62 -17.64 40.55
CA CYS A 906 -16.67 -17.04 39.62
C CYS A 906 -15.35 -16.71 40.31
N ARG A 907 -15.38 -16.14 41.52
CA ARG A 907 -14.19 -15.86 42.31
C ARG A 907 -13.35 -17.11 42.55
N SER A 908 -13.98 -18.18 43.03
CA SER A 908 -13.28 -19.45 43.26
C SER A 908 -12.69 -20.02 41.98
N THR A 909 -13.43 -19.96 40.87
CA THR A 909 -12.96 -20.45 39.56
C THR A 909 -11.79 -19.62 39.06
N PHE A 910 -11.89 -18.29 39.02
CA PHE A 910 -10.82 -17.40 38.54
C PHE A 910 -9.56 -17.55 39.39
N ALA A 911 -9.69 -17.60 40.72
CA ALA A 911 -8.58 -17.80 41.64
C ALA A 911 -7.88 -19.15 41.43
N SER A 912 -8.58 -20.20 40.99
CA SER A 912 -7.95 -21.51 40.72
C SER A 912 -7.02 -21.51 39.49
N HIS A 913 -7.11 -20.49 38.63
CA HIS A 913 -6.34 -20.39 37.39
C HIS A 913 -5.19 -19.37 37.42
N VAL A 914 -5.01 -18.63 38.52
CA VAL A 914 -3.91 -17.64 38.64
C VAL A 914 -2.53 -18.28 38.72
N SER A 915 -2.45 -19.59 38.93
CA SER A 915 -1.22 -20.39 38.95
C SER A 915 -1.12 -21.37 37.77
N ASN A 916 -1.89 -21.14 36.70
CA ASN A 916 -1.83 -21.98 35.51
C ASN A 916 -0.44 -21.90 34.83
N PRO A 917 0.11 -22.98 34.28
CA PRO A 917 1.40 -22.93 33.57
C PRO A 917 1.39 -22.01 32.35
N ASP A 918 0.24 -21.79 31.71
CA ASP A 918 0.10 -20.94 30.53
C ASP A 918 -0.06 -19.46 30.90
N ASN A 919 0.76 -18.59 30.29
CA ASN A 919 0.82 -17.17 30.64
C ASN A 919 -0.46 -16.43 30.26
N PHE A 920 -1.03 -16.70 29.07
CA PHE A 920 -2.30 -16.11 28.66
C PHE A 920 -3.43 -16.45 29.63
N VAL A 921 -3.52 -17.71 30.05
CA VAL A 921 -4.48 -18.14 31.07
C VAL A 921 -4.29 -17.37 32.38
N ARG A 922 -3.04 -17.20 32.85
CA ARG A 922 -2.76 -16.42 34.07
C ARG A 922 -3.16 -14.95 33.92
N ILE A 923 -2.79 -14.29 32.81
CA ILE A 923 -3.18 -12.90 32.52
C ILE A 923 -4.69 -12.74 32.61
N GLN A 924 -5.44 -13.59 31.91
CA GLN A 924 -6.90 -13.50 31.89
C GLN A 924 -7.54 -13.89 33.24
N ALA A 925 -6.95 -14.84 33.98
CA ALA A 925 -7.41 -15.19 35.33
C ALA A 925 -7.24 -14.04 36.32
N VAL A 926 -6.08 -13.36 36.31
CA VAL A 926 -5.82 -12.19 37.15
C VAL A 926 -6.75 -11.03 36.79
N ALA A 927 -6.92 -10.76 35.49
CA ALA A 927 -7.86 -9.75 35.02
C ALA A 927 -9.30 -10.05 35.48
N ALA A 928 -9.76 -11.29 35.32
CA ALA A 928 -11.09 -11.72 35.74
C ALA A 928 -11.28 -11.62 37.26
N CYS A 929 -10.24 -11.96 38.06
CA CYS A 929 -10.25 -11.76 39.51
C CYS A 929 -10.50 -10.31 39.92
N GLY A 930 -9.97 -9.33 39.17
CA GLY A 930 -10.22 -7.90 39.41
C GLY A 930 -11.71 -7.52 39.42
N THR A 931 -12.55 -8.26 38.68
CA THR A 931 -14.01 -8.01 38.60
C THR A 931 -14.80 -8.53 39.82
N VAL A 932 -14.16 -9.32 40.68
CA VAL A 932 -14.75 -9.98 41.87
C VAL A 932 -13.89 -9.80 43.13
N LEU A 933 -13.01 -8.80 43.09
CA LEU A 933 -11.99 -8.54 44.10
C LEU A 933 -12.62 -8.24 45.46
N ASP A 934 -12.14 -8.94 46.49
CA ASP A 934 -12.37 -8.64 47.90
C ASP A 934 -11.03 -8.64 48.65
N ASP A 935 -11.05 -8.28 49.94
CA ASP A 935 -9.81 -8.15 50.73
C ASP A 935 -9.02 -9.46 50.81
N SER A 936 -9.72 -10.60 50.95
CA SER A 936 -9.08 -11.91 50.99
C SER A 936 -8.41 -12.27 49.67
N LEU A 937 -9.09 -12.05 48.54
CA LEU A 937 -8.51 -12.32 47.23
C LEU A 937 -7.37 -11.34 46.94
N ARG A 938 -7.50 -10.07 47.32
CA ARG A 938 -6.45 -9.07 47.17
C ARG A 938 -5.15 -9.48 47.87
N ILE A 939 -5.24 -9.98 49.12
CA ILE A 939 -4.08 -10.49 49.86
C ILE A 939 -3.48 -11.72 49.15
N SER A 940 -4.33 -12.65 48.70
CA SER A 940 -3.88 -13.85 47.97
C SER A 940 -3.15 -13.50 46.66
N LEU A 941 -3.72 -12.59 45.87
CA LEU A 941 -3.10 -12.10 44.62
C LEU A 941 -1.81 -11.34 44.89
N ALA A 942 -1.75 -10.53 45.96
CA ALA A 942 -0.52 -9.83 46.35
C ALA A 942 0.60 -10.80 46.71
N ALA A 943 0.29 -11.90 47.42
CA ALA A 943 1.26 -12.95 47.71
C ALA A 943 1.72 -13.66 46.42
N ARG A 944 0.79 -14.01 45.53
CA ARG A 944 1.12 -14.66 44.24
C ARG A 944 1.93 -13.79 43.31
N ARG A 945 1.69 -12.47 43.28
CA ARG A 945 2.49 -11.51 42.52
C ARG A 945 3.98 -11.62 42.86
N LEU A 946 4.34 -11.90 44.11
CA LEU A 946 5.75 -12.04 44.54
C LEU A 946 6.44 -13.29 43.96
N GLU A 947 5.66 -14.28 43.52
CA GLU A 947 6.17 -15.53 42.94
C GLU A 947 6.15 -15.53 41.40
N GLU A 948 5.43 -14.59 40.79
CA GLU A 948 5.28 -14.49 39.34
C GLU A 948 6.53 -13.94 38.67
N LYS A 949 6.88 -14.52 37.51
CA LYS A 949 8.09 -14.17 36.75
C LYS A 949 7.77 -13.61 35.37
N ASP A 950 6.57 -13.86 34.85
CA ASP A 950 6.15 -13.33 33.56
C ASP A 950 5.76 -11.84 33.68
N TRP A 951 6.36 -11.01 32.84
CA TRP A 951 6.19 -9.55 32.88
C TRP A 951 4.76 -9.11 32.57
N PHE A 952 4.09 -9.71 31.58
CA PHE A 952 2.71 -9.38 31.25
C PHE A 952 1.74 -9.75 32.39
N VAL A 953 1.96 -10.91 33.03
CA VAL A 953 1.17 -11.30 34.20
C VAL A 953 1.42 -10.34 35.37
N LEU A 954 2.69 -9.96 35.63
CA LEU A 954 3.05 -8.98 36.65
C LEU A 954 2.40 -7.62 36.43
N THR A 955 2.38 -7.12 35.20
CA THR A 955 1.67 -5.87 34.86
C THR A 955 0.18 -5.99 35.16
N LYS A 956 -0.44 -7.13 34.82
CA LYS A 956 -1.86 -7.32 35.13
C LYS A 956 -2.12 -7.37 36.65
N TYR A 957 -1.22 -7.94 37.43
CA TYR A 957 -1.27 -7.86 38.90
C TYR A 957 -1.15 -6.42 39.40
N ARG A 958 -0.25 -5.60 38.85
CA ARG A 958 -0.10 -4.17 39.20
C ARG A 958 -1.39 -3.40 38.95
N GLU A 959 -1.98 -3.58 37.78
CA GLU A 959 -3.25 -2.96 37.38
C GLU A 959 -4.39 -3.32 38.35
N VAL A 960 -4.59 -4.61 38.63
CA VAL A 960 -5.68 -5.09 39.51
C VAL A 960 -5.48 -4.69 40.97
N LEU A 961 -4.24 -4.65 41.45
CA LEU A 961 -3.94 -4.33 42.85
C LEU A 961 -3.83 -2.82 43.12
N GLY A 962 -3.62 -2.00 42.09
CA GLY A 962 -3.38 -0.55 42.22
C GLY A 962 -2.00 -0.23 42.80
N ALA A 963 -1.05 -1.16 42.71
CA ALA A 963 0.31 -1.00 43.22
C ALA A 963 1.21 -0.58 42.06
N LYS A 964 1.68 0.68 42.11
CA LYS A 964 2.68 1.23 41.18
C LYS A 964 3.95 0.38 41.19
#